data_AF-A0A2T4WTG2-F1
#
_entry.id   AF-A0A2T4WTG2-F1
#
_cell.length_a   1.000
_cell.length_b   1.000
_cell.length_c   1.000
_cell.angle_alpha   90.00
_cell.angle_beta   90.00
_cell.angle_gamma   90.00
#
_symmetry.space_group_name_H-M   'P 1'
#
loop_
_entity.id
_entity.type
_entity.pdbx_description
1 polymer ?
#
loop_
_entity_poly.entity_id
_entity_poly.type
_entity_poly.pdbx_seq_one_letter_code
_entity_poly.pdbx_strand_id
1 'polypeptide(L)'
;MPLVKYMLGLCCLCVFCLNFLVAQPDSTRPDYALLWEISGNGLAQPSYVFGSMHVRYEAVFEFPDSLFICLSAVDAFANEVQLDSAMQRIFQVFVGHEELRVDSNYQQLITRKSAKTDSLDRIFALQNPEAFNVRKFLKEQGRYEDLTERGFRHTTLDAYLMEMARNLGKQLYGLEEIDHHLFEPARQFSNARQNSFSLFDNNFEDLLELYYQGDLSPIDRFIRTVPEAFDQLALIPRNYVMVHSMEKIMHEQRLFSVVGAAHLPGPEGVLQILCDEGYTVRRVQPTFTGLRDGFSVEASQRPWPVFTADREAFTFAMPWGVQHTRSSGVQTNYYSFDIGRGLTYQLLISSLLPGDYANLEDKFINNEGFSIEKKEPFELHGLAGHRYELFNYGSDQPHFLGYSFIRNQQLYFLKIGAYGREVLEENPDVVAFLERFAVAPPRPVNWGFITDTLGGFKIRLPDTFSYTLSETSDSEPDELRYSNIQHIYRAGFEPVAASVWLQYFDVEPEAFPVNERVQLQKGVDYLSEIYGIELSVTDRSPYLGLPCWQLAGTYPEQGLNFAGKVIARGNRLYLLSQVDRNKITYTKKFLPSFEVLPTYPSAHWQPQSLAGDEVKMWLPATPVSSTRDARNDQTVPENFRYQIQASDPASGGNVQIDIFAMPDLFGVVDTNLFFEQAFQDFTGPRDSFLQHKLIQLPYPAPVKGQERLFSTNNSGILQRIQVYTQGSWWVRKKAFGTADYLASEGIDRFFNGDKWATDPVASTLFQAPTVRLLAALSSSDTLILKAALKAFDPLQSFKPADFPQLVQLLLHSSQTTNALHDELRQHLMELFSRAGQKGQDSLAECFAQAGTHAVLRVAILKHLGQEREASAYQLFFKLLKSDASFSRQAPSTIFADFAGKPALTLAYWPDFKALWDNDQEPAYCWELIRQVLASRDLDPAPVLAYQSQLVAGGGTRLREARQAGNDAEAGYILQVYALLPAQTNLLLQVHDFFEQSPLDQTKIQAASLLLANGETIPSKSIKAIMRKPDLAIPMVRLLNTYQQLHLLRKKDYDQETIARYLLNEKFIQEEKEGIENIAPKGTLEVVVAGETRRVYLFTFDVDGDQNHLGVVGYFSTADGARAFSDEGWVNYTLYTITSRRRMRKAQQLVDEMQEW
;
A
#
# COMPACT_ATOMS: atom_id res chain seq x y z
N MET A 1 -62.23 72.58 32.54
CA MET A 1 -61.91 71.44 33.42
C MET A 1 -62.35 70.10 32.80
N PRO A 2 -61.57 69.54 31.85
CA PRO A 2 -61.55 68.08 31.72
C PRO A 2 -60.13 67.48 31.55
N LEU A 3 -59.06 68.30 31.52
CA LEU A 3 -57.70 67.82 31.21
C LEU A 3 -57.09 66.87 32.28
N VAL A 4 -57.55 66.94 33.53
CA VAL A 4 -57.01 66.11 34.63
C VAL A 4 -57.62 64.70 34.66
N LYS A 5 -58.76 64.46 34.00
CA LYS A 5 -59.37 63.13 33.88
C LYS A 5 -58.82 62.30 32.72
N TYR A 6 -58.22 62.92 31.70
CA TYR A 6 -57.65 62.21 30.55
C TYR A 6 -56.20 61.73 30.75
N MET A 7 -55.40 62.38 31.60
CA MET A 7 -54.02 61.92 31.87
C MET A 7 -53.94 60.70 32.79
N LEU A 8 -54.88 60.52 33.75
CA LEU A 8 -54.91 59.31 34.56
C LEU A 8 -55.43 58.08 33.78
N GLY A 9 -56.27 58.28 32.76
CA GLY A 9 -56.72 57.19 31.89
C GLY A 9 -55.65 56.69 30.92
N LEU A 10 -54.80 57.59 30.41
CA LEU A 10 -53.73 57.22 29.45
C LEU A 10 -52.56 56.49 30.13
N CYS A 11 -52.19 56.86 31.37
CA CYS A 11 -51.16 56.15 32.12
C CYS A 11 -51.61 54.73 32.55
N CYS A 12 -52.89 54.51 32.86
CA CYS A 12 -53.39 53.16 33.14
C CYS A 12 -53.52 52.29 31.89
N LEU A 13 -53.75 52.87 30.70
CA LEU A 13 -53.80 52.11 29.43
C LEU A 13 -52.39 51.71 28.93
N CYS A 14 -51.38 52.57 29.12
CA CYS A 14 -49.99 52.22 28.79
C CYS A 14 -49.41 51.13 29.70
N VAL A 15 -49.83 51.06 30.98
CA VAL A 15 -49.39 49.99 31.91
C VAL A 15 -50.13 48.65 31.64
N PHE A 16 -51.32 48.67 31.03
CA PHE A 16 -52.07 47.46 30.68
C PHE A 16 -51.67 46.86 29.31
N CYS A 17 -51.19 47.67 28.35
CA CYS A 17 -50.66 47.17 27.08
C CYS A 17 -49.20 46.66 27.13
N LEU A 18 -48.46 46.93 28.22
CA LEU A 18 -47.10 46.41 28.44
C LEU A 18 -47.06 44.98 29.02
N ASN A 19 -48.21 44.36 29.33
CA ASN A 19 -48.29 43.04 29.96
C ASN A 19 -48.82 41.91 29.05
N PHE A 20 -49.00 42.14 27.75
CA PHE A 20 -49.46 41.11 26.82
C PHE A 20 -48.69 41.14 25.50
N LEU A 21 -47.38 40.83 25.56
CA LEU A 21 -46.57 40.24 24.48
C LEU A 21 -45.13 40.01 24.97
N VAL A 22 -44.99 39.33 26.10
CA VAL A 22 -43.79 38.53 26.34
C VAL A 22 -44.24 37.11 26.03
N ALA A 23 -44.02 36.66 24.79
CA ALA A 23 -44.00 35.23 24.54
C ALA A 23 -43.02 34.66 25.56
N GLN A 24 -43.51 33.82 26.48
CA GLN A 24 -42.60 33.20 27.44
C GLN A 24 -41.59 32.39 26.62
N PRO A 25 -40.28 32.59 26.83
CA PRO A 25 -39.28 31.81 26.14
C PRO A 25 -39.56 30.34 26.43
N ASP A 26 -39.98 29.60 25.40
CA ASP A 26 -40.08 28.15 25.50
C ASP A 26 -38.66 27.61 25.58
N SER A 27 -38.30 27.12 26.77
CA SER A 27 -36.97 26.62 27.10
C SER A 27 -37.01 25.10 27.23
N THR A 28 -37.50 24.40 26.21
CA THR A 28 -37.53 22.93 26.18
C THR A 28 -36.14 22.29 26.34
N ARG A 29 -35.08 23.00 25.92
CA ARG A 29 -33.66 22.62 26.11
C ARG A 29 -32.87 23.76 26.78
N PRO A 30 -33.02 23.96 28.11
CA PRO A 30 -32.40 25.08 28.83
C PRO A 30 -30.88 24.92 28.99
N ASP A 31 -30.34 23.72 28.75
CA ASP A 31 -28.89 23.43 28.80
C ASP A 31 -28.20 23.61 27.43
N TYR A 32 -28.95 23.90 26.36
CA TYR A 32 -28.41 24.01 25.00
C TYR A 32 -27.36 25.13 24.89
N ALA A 33 -26.10 24.74 24.70
CA ALA A 33 -24.92 25.59 24.78
C ALA A 33 -24.01 25.44 23.56
N LEU A 34 -24.57 25.27 22.36
CA LEU A 34 -23.79 25.18 21.13
C LEU A 34 -23.53 26.54 20.46
N LEU A 35 -24.23 27.63 20.85
CA LEU A 35 -24.04 28.97 20.30
C LEU A 35 -23.42 29.94 21.32
N TRP A 36 -22.32 30.59 20.94
CA TRP A 36 -21.55 31.48 21.81
C TRP A 36 -21.25 32.81 21.13
N GLU A 37 -21.30 33.88 21.92
CA GLU A 37 -20.92 35.25 21.56
C GLU A 37 -19.46 35.49 21.98
N ILE A 38 -18.69 36.12 21.09
CA ILE A 38 -17.30 36.52 21.26
C ILE A 38 -17.24 38.04 21.21
N SER A 39 -16.70 38.66 22.25
CA SER A 39 -16.61 40.12 22.39
C SER A 39 -15.35 40.54 23.15
N GLY A 40 -15.09 41.84 23.28
CA GLY A 40 -13.87 42.33 23.95
C GLY A 40 -12.64 42.30 23.05
N ASN A 41 -11.44 42.38 23.64
CA ASN A 41 -10.15 42.39 22.93
C ASN A 41 -10.05 43.32 21.70
N GLY A 42 -10.69 44.50 21.77
CA GLY A 42 -10.68 45.48 20.68
C GLY A 42 -11.72 45.26 19.57
N LEU A 43 -12.59 44.25 19.69
CA LEU A 43 -13.72 44.07 18.76
C LEU A 43 -14.77 45.19 18.94
N ALA A 44 -15.16 45.82 17.84
CA ALA A 44 -16.14 46.90 17.84
C ALA A 44 -17.59 46.40 18.04
N GLN A 45 -17.86 45.15 17.64
CA GLN A 45 -19.14 44.47 17.70
C GLN A 45 -18.90 42.98 17.93
N PRO A 46 -19.87 42.24 18.51
CA PRO A 46 -19.70 40.82 18.75
C PRO A 46 -19.63 39.99 17.47
N SER A 47 -18.86 38.91 17.56
CA SER A 47 -18.84 37.78 16.62
C SER A 47 -19.40 36.54 17.32
N TYR A 48 -19.64 35.46 16.59
CA TYR A 48 -20.30 34.27 17.13
C TYR A 48 -19.60 32.99 16.67
N VAL A 49 -19.63 31.95 17.50
CA VAL A 49 -19.22 30.59 17.14
C VAL A 49 -20.34 29.61 17.49
N PHE A 50 -20.62 28.71 16.55
CA PHE A 50 -21.64 27.67 16.67
C PHE A 50 -21.02 26.27 16.50
N GLY A 51 -21.40 25.36 17.40
CA GLY A 51 -21.04 23.95 17.35
C GLY A 51 -22.02 23.16 16.50
N SER A 52 -21.57 22.66 15.35
CA SER A 52 -22.36 21.88 14.40
C SER A 52 -22.01 20.39 14.43
N MET A 53 -22.75 19.59 13.68
CA MET A 53 -22.50 18.18 13.44
C MET A 53 -22.69 17.90 11.95
N HIS A 54 -21.71 17.23 11.33
CA HIS A 54 -21.66 17.03 9.89
C HIS A 54 -22.61 15.91 9.41
N VAL A 55 -23.91 16.10 9.60
CA VAL A 55 -24.95 15.10 9.31
C VAL A 55 -26.21 15.73 8.73
N ARG A 56 -27.06 14.88 8.14
CA ARG A 56 -28.30 15.29 7.47
C ARG A 56 -29.58 15.01 8.27
N TYR A 57 -29.49 14.42 9.46
CA TYR A 57 -30.67 14.08 10.27
C TYR A 57 -31.47 15.33 10.61
N GLU A 58 -32.80 15.29 10.43
CA GLU A 58 -33.68 16.44 10.67
C GLU A 58 -33.47 17.05 12.06
N ALA A 59 -33.21 16.20 13.07
CA ALA A 59 -32.98 16.61 14.45
C ALA A 59 -31.84 17.64 14.62
N VAL A 60 -30.77 17.58 13.82
CA VAL A 60 -29.65 18.56 13.96
C VAL A 60 -30.01 19.95 13.46
N PHE A 61 -31.03 20.06 12.61
CA PHE A 61 -31.59 21.33 12.13
C PHE A 61 -32.53 21.96 13.16
N GLU A 62 -32.80 21.26 14.26
CA GLU A 62 -33.56 21.80 15.38
C GLU A 62 -32.70 22.71 16.29
N PHE A 63 -31.98 23.67 15.72
CA PHE A 63 -31.21 24.68 16.44
C PHE A 63 -32.09 25.85 16.93
N PRO A 64 -31.64 26.66 17.93
CA PRO A 64 -32.44 27.76 18.49
C PRO A 64 -32.63 28.93 17.52
N ASP A 65 -33.75 29.65 17.65
CA ASP A 65 -34.10 30.82 16.82
C ASP A 65 -33.01 31.91 16.87
N SER A 66 -32.32 32.02 18.01
CA SER A 66 -31.21 32.95 18.22
C SER A 66 -30.07 32.78 17.20
N LEU A 67 -29.91 31.57 16.65
CA LEU A 67 -28.89 31.28 15.63
C LEU A 67 -29.08 32.16 14.40
N PHE A 68 -30.29 32.21 13.83
CA PHE A 68 -30.55 33.01 12.64
C PHE A 68 -30.48 34.51 12.90
N ILE A 69 -30.83 34.96 14.11
CA ILE A 69 -30.67 36.35 14.52
C ILE A 69 -29.18 36.72 14.50
N CYS A 70 -28.34 35.90 15.12
CA CYS A 70 -26.89 36.09 15.15
C CYS A 70 -26.28 36.01 13.74
N LEU A 71 -26.65 35.00 12.93
CA LEU A 71 -26.18 34.87 11.55
C LEU A 71 -26.58 36.06 10.67
N SER A 72 -27.78 36.60 10.86
CA SER A 72 -28.23 37.77 10.11
C SER A 72 -27.47 39.04 10.50
N ALA A 73 -27.02 39.13 11.76
CA ALA A 73 -26.38 40.31 12.34
C ALA A 73 -24.89 40.46 12.00
N VAL A 74 -24.24 39.47 11.40
CA VAL A 74 -22.81 39.49 11.05
C VAL A 74 -22.55 39.90 9.60
N ASP A 75 -21.28 40.09 9.24
CA ASP A 75 -20.84 40.43 7.87
C ASP A 75 -20.27 39.22 7.12
N ALA A 76 -19.64 38.30 7.86
CA ALA A 76 -18.96 37.12 7.34
C ALA A 76 -19.43 35.83 8.03
N PHE A 77 -19.27 34.73 7.31
CA PHE A 77 -19.55 33.37 7.75
C PHE A 77 -18.33 32.48 7.46
N ALA A 78 -17.96 31.62 8.41
CA ALA A 78 -16.85 30.69 8.24
C ALA A 78 -17.24 29.29 8.68
N ASN A 79 -16.96 28.29 7.85
CA ASN A 79 -16.92 26.88 8.26
C ASN A 79 -15.49 26.50 8.65
N GLU A 80 -15.27 25.30 9.19
CA GLU A 80 -13.92 24.75 9.42
C GLU A 80 -13.07 24.89 8.16
N VAL A 81 -13.59 24.40 7.03
CA VAL A 81 -13.00 24.58 5.70
C VAL A 81 -14.00 25.29 4.77
N GLN A 82 -13.50 26.03 3.78
CA GLN A 82 -14.37 26.62 2.76
C GLN A 82 -14.88 25.48 1.86
N LEU A 83 -16.17 25.11 2.02
CA LEU A 83 -16.73 23.87 1.46
C LEU A 83 -16.67 23.79 -0.08
N ASP A 84 -16.85 24.91 -0.79
CA ASP A 84 -16.84 24.93 -2.26
C ASP A 84 -15.45 24.54 -2.81
N SER A 85 -14.38 25.08 -2.22
CA SER A 85 -12.99 24.75 -2.57
C SER A 85 -12.50 23.44 -1.94
N ALA A 86 -13.03 23.07 -0.77
CA ALA A 86 -12.64 21.86 -0.07
C ALA A 86 -12.98 20.61 -0.88
N MET A 87 -14.16 20.55 -1.51
CA MET A 87 -14.52 19.40 -2.35
C MET A 87 -13.62 19.26 -3.56
N GLN A 88 -13.27 20.38 -4.21
CA GLN A 88 -12.34 20.36 -5.32
C GLN A 88 -10.99 19.74 -4.91
N ARG A 89 -10.47 20.16 -3.75
CA ARG A 89 -9.18 19.68 -3.25
C ARG A 89 -9.24 18.24 -2.73
N ILE A 90 -10.30 17.84 -2.02
CA ILE A 90 -10.57 16.45 -1.64
C ILE A 90 -10.57 15.57 -2.89
N PHE A 91 -11.25 15.99 -3.96
CA PHE A 91 -11.27 15.23 -5.19
C PHE A 91 -9.88 15.12 -5.83
N GLN A 92 -9.09 16.21 -5.84
CA GLN A 92 -7.70 16.18 -6.33
C GLN A 92 -6.80 15.23 -5.52
N VAL A 93 -6.97 15.18 -4.21
CA VAL A 93 -6.16 14.31 -3.33
C VAL A 93 -6.58 12.85 -3.47
N PHE A 94 -7.87 12.54 -3.30
CA PHE A 94 -8.33 11.14 -3.24
C PHE A 94 -8.55 10.50 -4.61
N VAL A 95 -8.87 11.29 -5.63
CA VAL A 95 -9.15 10.80 -6.99
C VAL A 95 -8.03 11.17 -7.97
N GLY A 96 -7.41 12.33 -7.78
CA GLY A 96 -6.25 12.78 -8.56
C GLY A 96 -4.89 12.34 -8.00
N HIS A 97 -4.88 11.70 -6.82
CA HIS A 97 -3.65 11.23 -6.14
C HIS A 97 -2.63 12.35 -5.87
N GLU A 98 -3.06 13.61 -5.77
CA GLU A 98 -2.18 14.71 -5.38
C GLU A 98 -1.74 14.60 -3.91
N GLU A 99 -0.47 14.90 -3.63
CA GLU A 99 0.04 14.97 -2.26
C GLU A 99 -0.61 16.13 -1.49
N LEU A 100 -0.79 15.93 -0.18
CA LEU A 100 -1.17 16.97 0.76
C LEU A 100 -0.04 18.00 0.89
N ARG A 101 -0.38 19.28 0.82
CA ARG A 101 0.56 20.39 0.96
C ARG A 101 0.48 20.92 2.39
N VAL A 102 1.37 20.41 3.22
CA VAL A 102 1.38 20.71 4.66
C VAL A 102 2.69 21.39 5.03
N ASP A 103 2.61 22.59 5.59
CA ASP A 103 3.81 23.34 5.93
C ASP A 103 4.49 22.82 7.22
N SER A 104 5.79 23.10 7.34
CA SER A 104 6.59 22.65 8.49
C SER A 104 6.15 23.26 9.82
N ASN A 105 5.53 24.45 9.82
CA ASN A 105 5.04 25.08 11.04
C ASN A 105 3.81 24.34 11.57
N TYR A 106 2.90 23.91 10.69
CA TYR A 106 1.75 23.08 11.05
C TYR A 106 2.20 21.70 11.56
N GLN A 107 3.17 21.05 10.90
CA GLN A 107 3.75 19.79 11.39
C GLN A 107 4.39 19.93 12.78
N GLN A 108 5.12 21.03 13.02
CA GLN A 108 5.69 21.33 14.33
C GLN A 108 4.62 21.66 15.38
N LEU A 109 3.56 22.37 15.00
CA LEU A 109 2.43 22.67 15.87
C LEU A 109 1.75 21.37 16.32
N ILE A 110 1.47 20.46 15.38
CA ILE A 110 0.93 19.14 15.69
C ILE A 110 1.87 18.41 16.63
N THR A 111 3.15 18.24 16.27
CA THR A 111 4.11 17.50 17.09
C THR A 111 4.21 18.07 18.51
N ARG A 112 4.26 19.40 18.67
CA ARG A 112 4.33 20.08 19.96
C ARG A 112 3.08 19.86 20.80
N LYS A 113 1.89 19.93 20.18
CA LYS A 113 0.62 19.83 20.89
C LYS A 113 0.24 18.38 21.18
N SER A 114 0.42 17.47 20.23
CA SER A 114 0.16 16.03 20.40
C SER A 114 1.04 15.40 21.51
N ALA A 115 2.30 15.81 21.64
CA ALA A 115 3.18 15.33 22.73
C ALA A 115 2.72 15.76 24.14
N LYS A 116 2.05 16.91 24.26
CA LYS A 116 1.47 17.40 25.52
C LYS A 116 0.16 16.67 25.84
N THR A 117 -0.62 16.33 24.83
CA THR A 117 -1.92 15.64 24.95
C THR A 117 -1.79 14.18 25.39
N ASP A 118 -0.85 13.41 24.82
CA ASP A 118 -0.60 12.00 25.24
C ASP A 118 -0.26 11.91 26.74
N SER A 119 0.37 12.94 27.30
CA SER A 119 0.64 13.01 28.74
C SER A 119 -0.61 13.28 29.62
N LEU A 120 -1.59 14.02 29.11
CA LEU A 120 -2.83 14.34 29.82
C LEU A 120 -3.86 13.20 29.71
N ASP A 121 -3.98 12.58 28.54
CA ASP A 121 -4.91 11.48 28.30
C ASP A 121 -4.52 10.24 29.09
N ARG A 122 -3.22 9.93 29.20
CA ARG A 122 -2.72 8.89 30.11
C ARG A 122 -3.10 9.16 31.56
N ILE A 123 -3.05 10.41 32.02
CA ILE A 123 -3.43 10.77 33.39
C ILE A 123 -4.94 10.61 33.61
N PHE A 124 -5.77 11.00 32.63
CA PHE A 124 -7.22 10.87 32.73
C PHE A 124 -7.72 9.42 32.62
N ALA A 125 -7.16 8.63 31.70
CA ALA A 125 -7.47 7.21 31.54
C ALA A 125 -7.10 6.39 32.79
N LEU A 126 -6.01 6.75 33.46
CA LEU A 126 -5.62 6.15 34.74
C LEU A 126 -6.56 6.52 35.91
N GLN A 127 -7.30 7.63 35.80
CA GLN A 127 -8.18 8.13 36.87
C GLN A 127 -9.66 7.70 36.71
N ASN A 128 -10.10 7.32 35.51
CA ASN A 128 -11.50 6.96 35.23
C ASN A 128 -11.58 5.71 34.34
N PRO A 129 -11.50 4.49 34.91
CA PRO A 129 -11.43 3.25 34.14
C PRO A 129 -12.75 2.78 33.50
N GLU A 130 -13.87 3.48 33.72
CA GLU A 130 -15.17 3.14 33.11
C GLU A 130 -15.48 4.07 31.93
N ALA A 131 -15.73 3.49 30.74
CA ALA A 131 -16.14 4.23 29.55
C ALA A 131 -17.51 4.91 29.74
N PHE A 132 -17.65 6.17 29.29
CA PHE A 132 -18.90 6.91 29.40
C PHE A 132 -19.99 6.31 28.50
N ASN A 133 -21.05 5.76 29.11
CA ASN A 133 -22.20 5.21 28.39
C ASN A 133 -23.29 6.28 28.20
N VAL A 134 -23.35 6.85 27.00
CA VAL A 134 -24.28 7.95 26.64
C VAL A 134 -25.73 7.51 26.78
N ARG A 135 -26.11 6.36 26.22
CA ARG A 135 -27.47 5.83 26.30
C ARG A 135 -28.00 5.72 27.73
N LYS A 136 -27.18 5.17 28.63
CA LYS A 136 -27.52 5.03 30.05
C LYS A 136 -27.67 6.40 30.70
N PHE A 137 -26.72 7.31 30.47
CA PHE A 137 -26.77 8.67 31.00
C PHE A 137 -28.04 9.42 30.57
N LEU A 138 -28.38 9.42 29.27
CA LEU A 138 -29.57 10.11 28.77
C LEU A 138 -30.87 9.46 29.23
N LYS A 139 -30.93 8.12 29.34
CA LYS A 139 -32.10 7.41 29.89
C LYS A 139 -32.33 7.72 31.37
N GLU A 140 -31.27 7.80 32.17
CA GLU A 140 -31.36 8.17 33.59
C GLU A 140 -31.84 9.62 33.78
N GLN A 141 -31.59 10.51 32.81
CA GLN A 141 -32.10 11.88 32.78
C GLN A 141 -33.51 11.99 32.16
N GLY A 142 -34.08 10.90 31.62
CA GLY A 142 -35.37 10.92 30.92
C GLY A 142 -35.35 11.69 29.59
N ARG A 143 -34.18 11.77 28.92
CA ARG A 143 -33.92 12.60 27.73
C ARG A 143 -33.56 11.80 26.47
N TYR A 144 -33.75 10.49 26.45
CA TYR A 144 -33.40 9.63 25.30
C TYR A 144 -34.61 9.36 24.40
N GLU A 145 -34.50 9.70 23.13
CA GLU A 145 -35.42 9.36 22.04
C GLU A 145 -34.63 8.65 20.91
N ASP A 146 -35.32 8.04 19.95
CA ASP A 146 -34.67 7.62 18.70
C ASP A 146 -34.88 8.70 17.63
N LEU A 147 -33.88 9.56 17.46
CA LEU A 147 -33.95 10.68 16.52
C LEU A 147 -33.71 10.26 15.06
N THR A 148 -33.30 9.02 14.81
CA THR A 148 -32.96 8.57 13.46
C THR A 148 -34.20 8.40 12.57
N GLU A 149 -35.37 8.15 13.18
CA GLU A 149 -36.64 7.97 12.48
C GLU A 149 -37.28 9.29 12.01
N ARG A 150 -36.75 10.45 12.43
CA ARG A 150 -37.31 11.78 12.11
C ARG A 150 -37.01 12.24 10.68
N GLY A 151 -36.28 11.45 9.89
CA GLY A 151 -35.95 11.74 8.50
C GLY A 151 -34.69 12.59 8.32
N PHE A 152 -34.47 13.03 7.08
CA PHE A 152 -33.24 13.68 6.65
C PHE A 152 -33.51 14.94 5.82
N ARG A 153 -32.57 15.88 5.86
CA ARG A 153 -32.46 17.02 4.95
C ARG A 153 -31.64 16.67 3.71
N HIS A 154 -31.77 17.51 2.69
CA HIS A 154 -31.07 17.39 1.40
C HIS A 154 -29.58 17.77 1.46
N THR A 155 -29.10 18.33 2.56
CA THR A 155 -27.68 18.67 2.78
C THR A 155 -27.32 18.57 4.26
N THR A 156 -26.04 18.69 4.61
CA THR A 156 -25.57 18.71 6.01
C THR A 156 -25.81 20.06 6.67
N LEU A 157 -25.84 20.12 8.00
CA LEU A 157 -26.10 21.36 8.73
C LEU A 157 -25.10 22.47 8.37
N ASP A 158 -23.81 22.16 8.23
CA ASP A 158 -22.76 23.13 7.89
C ASP A 158 -22.99 23.74 6.50
N ALA A 159 -23.33 22.90 5.52
CA ALA A 159 -23.60 23.32 4.16
C ALA A 159 -24.91 24.12 4.06
N TYR A 160 -25.93 23.75 4.84
CA TYR A 160 -27.16 24.52 4.96
C TYR A 160 -26.92 25.91 5.54
N LEU A 161 -26.18 26.03 6.65
CA LEU A 161 -25.88 27.33 7.24
C LEU A 161 -25.02 28.20 6.32
N MET A 162 -24.07 27.60 5.60
CA MET A 162 -23.29 28.30 4.56
C MET A 162 -24.19 28.79 3.42
N GLU A 163 -25.15 27.98 2.97
CA GLU A 163 -26.11 28.38 1.93
C GLU A 163 -27.00 29.53 2.40
N MET A 164 -27.45 29.49 3.66
CA MET A 164 -28.21 30.59 4.26
C MET A 164 -27.37 31.87 4.34
N ALA A 165 -26.11 31.76 4.76
CA ALA A 165 -25.18 32.88 4.79
C ALA A 165 -24.96 33.47 3.38
N ARG A 166 -24.78 32.61 2.37
CA ARG A 166 -24.66 33.01 0.97
C ARG A 166 -25.90 33.77 0.50
N ASN A 167 -27.10 33.28 0.80
CA ASN A 167 -28.35 33.92 0.44
C ASN A 167 -28.56 35.26 1.17
N LEU A 168 -28.00 35.42 2.37
CA LEU A 168 -27.94 36.69 3.10
C LEU A 168 -26.82 37.62 2.64
N GLY A 169 -26.05 37.25 1.59
CA GLY A 169 -24.96 38.05 1.03
C GLY A 169 -23.73 38.15 1.93
N LYS A 170 -23.52 37.18 2.83
CA LYS A 170 -22.35 37.15 3.72
C LYS A 170 -21.10 36.73 2.94
N GLN A 171 -19.93 37.24 3.36
CA GLN A 171 -18.64 36.76 2.86
C GLN A 171 -18.33 35.38 3.46
N LEU A 172 -17.91 34.41 2.63
CA LEU A 172 -17.69 33.02 3.05
C LEU A 172 -16.19 32.74 3.20
N TYR A 173 -15.81 32.12 4.33
CA TYR A 173 -14.43 31.77 4.67
C TYR A 173 -14.30 30.30 5.10
N GLY A 174 -13.06 29.80 5.08
CA GLY A 174 -12.64 28.60 5.82
C GLY A 174 -11.70 29.02 6.95
N LEU A 175 -11.83 28.39 8.11
CA LEU A 175 -10.97 28.64 9.28
C LEU A 175 -9.64 27.88 9.21
N GLU A 176 -9.57 26.81 8.42
CA GLU A 176 -8.36 26.05 8.14
C GLU A 176 -8.26 25.65 6.66
N GLU A 177 -7.05 25.29 6.25
CA GLU A 177 -6.79 24.73 4.93
C GLU A 177 -7.20 23.26 4.89
N ILE A 178 -7.82 22.84 3.79
CA ILE A 178 -8.27 21.47 3.61
C ILE A 178 -7.12 20.44 3.66
N ASP A 179 -5.92 20.78 3.21
CA ASP A 179 -4.76 19.87 3.29
C ASP A 179 -4.32 19.64 4.74
N HIS A 180 -4.49 20.65 5.61
CA HIS A 180 -4.24 20.52 7.05
C HIS A 180 -5.31 19.68 7.73
N HIS A 181 -6.56 19.78 7.25
CA HIS A 181 -7.70 18.98 7.71
C HIS A 181 -7.53 17.49 7.35
N LEU A 182 -6.97 17.19 6.17
CA LEU A 182 -6.73 15.82 5.68
C LEU A 182 -5.41 15.20 6.19
N PHE A 183 -4.57 15.95 6.88
CA PHE A 183 -3.24 15.50 7.28
C PHE A 183 -3.28 14.64 8.56
N GLU A 184 -2.86 13.38 8.43
CA GLU A 184 -2.67 12.46 9.55
C GLU A 184 -1.18 12.16 9.78
N PRO A 185 -0.59 12.53 10.93
CA PRO A 185 0.80 12.22 11.26
C PRO A 185 1.09 10.71 11.43
N ALA A 186 0.05 9.87 11.53
CA ALA A 186 0.13 8.53 12.10
C ALA A 186 0.49 7.39 11.13
N ARG A 187 0.79 7.65 9.84
CA ARG A 187 1.33 6.59 8.93
C ARG A 187 2.71 6.03 9.35
N GLN A 188 3.27 6.45 10.49
CA GLN A 188 4.45 5.82 11.12
C GLN A 188 4.15 4.99 12.38
N PHE A 189 2.88 4.91 12.83
CA PHE A 189 2.52 4.12 14.01
C PHE A 189 1.25 3.27 13.76
N SER A 190 1.50 2.07 13.23
CA SER A 190 0.65 0.86 13.25
C SER A 190 -0.56 0.76 12.32
N ASN A 191 -0.73 -0.47 11.81
CA ASN A 191 -1.75 -0.92 10.87
C ASN A 191 -3.17 -0.89 11.46
N ALA A 192 -4.02 0.00 10.97
CA ALA A 192 -5.48 -0.16 11.08
C ALA A 192 -6.21 0.59 9.94
N ARG A 193 -6.72 -0.21 9.01
CA ARG A 193 -7.94 -0.10 8.17
C ARG A 193 -8.36 1.26 7.57
N GLN A 194 -8.44 1.22 6.24
CA GLN A 194 -9.51 1.70 5.36
C GLN A 194 -10.21 3.02 5.73
N ASN A 195 -10.03 3.99 4.84
CA ASN A 195 -10.87 5.18 4.66
C ASN A 195 -12.36 4.82 4.57
N SER A 196 -12.99 4.65 5.72
CA SER A 196 -14.43 4.77 5.86
C SER A 196 -14.67 6.09 6.58
N PHE A 197 -15.34 7.02 5.91
CA PHE A 197 -16.09 8.10 6.57
C PHE A 197 -17.27 7.54 7.41
N SER A 198 -17.19 6.28 7.85
CA SER A 198 -18.09 5.64 8.79
C SER A 198 -17.42 5.70 10.17
N LEU A 199 -17.40 6.90 10.75
CA LEU A 199 -16.96 7.16 12.13
C LEU A 199 -17.84 6.46 13.19
N PHE A 200 -18.83 5.66 12.78
CA PHE A 200 -19.94 5.32 13.65
C PHE A 200 -20.49 3.90 13.46
N ASP A 201 -19.63 2.89 13.54
CA ASP A 201 -20.12 1.54 13.83
C ASP A 201 -20.51 1.44 15.33
N ASN A 202 -21.78 1.10 15.56
CA ASN A 202 -22.48 0.76 16.80
C ASN A 202 -22.93 1.86 17.79
N ASN A 203 -22.56 3.15 17.63
CA ASN A 203 -22.95 4.22 18.59
C ASN A 203 -23.45 5.56 17.98
N PHE A 204 -23.79 5.63 16.68
CA PHE A 204 -24.20 6.90 16.04
C PHE A 204 -25.42 7.55 16.69
N GLU A 205 -26.44 6.75 17.01
CA GLU A 205 -27.71 7.19 17.62
C GLU A 205 -27.46 7.96 18.93
N ASP A 206 -26.52 7.47 19.74
CA ASP A 206 -26.14 8.07 21.01
C ASP A 206 -25.47 9.44 20.81
N LEU A 207 -24.64 9.59 19.76
CA LEU A 207 -23.98 10.86 19.43
C LEU A 207 -24.97 11.89 18.85
N LEU A 208 -25.89 11.45 18.00
CA LEU A 208 -26.96 12.29 17.46
C LEU A 208 -27.81 12.84 18.60
N GLU A 209 -28.17 12.00 19.57
CA GLU A 209 -28.88 12.40 20.78
C GLU A 209 -28.07 13.37 21.64
N LEU A 210 -26.81 13.05 21.92
CA LEU A 210 -25.92 13.91 22.70
C LEU A 210 -25.80 15.32 22.09
N TYR A 211 -25.67 15.39 20.77
CA TYR A 211 -25.66 16.65 20.02
C TYR A 211 -27.01 17.37 20.08
N TYR A 212 -28.13 16.66 19.88
CA TYR A 212 -29.47 17.23 19.91
C TYR A 212 -29.81 17.89 21.25
N GLN A 213 -29.34 17.32 22.37
CA GLN A 213 -29.47 17.94 23.69
C GLN A 213 -28.67 19.25 23.79
N GLY A 214 -27.55 19.36 23.08
CA GLY A 214 -26.72 20.56 22.96
C GLY A 214 -25.97 20.96 24.23
N ASP A 215 -25.86 20.08 25.23
CA ASP A 215 -25.08 20.32 26.46
C ASP A 215 -23.60 19.98 26.22
N LEU A 216 -22.72 20.96 26.42
CA LEU A 216 -21.28 20.78 26.22
C LEU A 216 -20.62 19.87 27.26
N SER A 217 -21.19 19.71 28.45
CA SER A 217 -20.54 18.96 29.55
C SER A 217 -20.51 17.45 29.27
N PRO A 218 -21.62 16.82 28.84
CA PRO A 218 -21.63 15.44 28.37
C PRO A 218 -20.81 15.21 27.10
N ILE A 219 -20.76 16.20 26.18
CA ILE A 219 -19.91 16.15 24.97
C ILE A 219 -18.43 16.12 25.35
N ASP A 220 -17.97 17.01 26.24
CA ASP A 220 -16.58 17.02 26.76
C ASP A 220 -16.21 15.68 27.41
N ARG A 221 -17.12 15.13 28.23
CA ARG A 221 -16.91 13.84 28.88
C ARG A 221 -16.80 12.70 27.86
N PHE A 222 -17.66 12.70 26.85
CA PHE A 222 -17.59 11.70 25.78
C PHE A 222 -16.23 11.74 25.08
N ILE A 223 -15.82 12.92 24.60
CA ILE A 223 -14.55 13.12 23.89
C ILE A 223 -13.40 12.57 24.72
N ARG A 224 -13.29 12.98 25.99
CA ARG A 224 -12.22 12.58 26.93
C ARG A 224 -12.13 11.08 27.22
N THR A 225 -13.25 10.35 27.15
CA THR A 225 -13.32 8.93 27.58
C THR A 225 -13.26 7.95 26.43
N VAL A 226 -13.36 8.42 25.18
CA VAL A 226 -13.25 7.59 23.97
C VAL A 226 -12.22 8.20 22.99
N PRO A 227 -10.92 8.20 23.32
CA PRO A 227 -9.89 8.88 22.53
C PRO A 227 -9.77 8.34 21.10
N GLU A 228 -9.99 7.03 20.93
CA GLU A 228 -9.92 6.34 19.64
C GLU A 228 -11.03 6.77 18.65
N ALA A 229 -12.15 7.34 19.12
CA ALA A 229 -13.28 7.71 18.27
C ALA A 229 -13.20 9.14 17.67
N PHE A 230 -12.29 9.98 18.18
CA PHE A 230 -12.24 11.41 17.83
C PHE A 230 -10.83 11.92 17.46
N ASP A 231 -9.83 11.03 17.38
CA ASP A 231 -8.39 11.34 17.28
C ASP A 231 -8.05 12.70 17.91
N GLN A 232 -8.16 12.77 19.24
CA GLN A 232 -7.95 14.02 19.99
C GLN A 232 -6.60 14.69 19.70
N LEU A 233 -5.61 13.90 19.26
CA LEU A 233 -4.28 14.36 18.90
C LEU A 233 -4.27 15.18 17.61
N ALA A 234 -5.21 14.93 16.68
CA ALA A 234 -5.45 15.72 15.47
C ALA A 234 -6.39 16.92 15.72
N LEU A 235 -7.33 16.82 16.68
CA LEU A 235 -8.32 17.86 16.97
C LEU A 235 -7.71 19.14 17.58
N ILE A 236 -6.78 19.01 18.53
CA ILE A 236 -6.22 20.15 19.28
C ILE A 236 -5.43 21.13 18.39
N PRO A 237 -4.47 20.69 17.55
CA PRO A 237 -3.76 21.60 16.64
C PRO A 237 -4.70 22.41 15.75
N ARG A 238 -5.78 21.79 15.27
CA ARG A 238 -6.81 22.42 14.43
C ARG A 238 -7.56 23.52 15.18
N ASN A 239 -7.87 23.35 16.48
CA ASN A 239 -8.47 24.42 17.29
C ASN A 239 -7.63 25.70 17.28
N TYR A 240 -6.31 25.60 17.40
CA TYR A 240 -5.42 26.76 17.37
C TYR A 240 -5.38 27.43 15.99
N VAL A 241 -5.36 26.64 14.92
CA VAL A 241 -5.43 27.17 13.54
C VAL A 241 -6.74 27.92 13.33
N MET A 242 -7.86 27.30 13.71
CA MET A 242 -9.18 27.91 13.56
C MET A 242 -9.33 29.18 14.38
N VAL A 243 -8.90 29.20 15.64
CA VAL A 243 -8.96 30.43 16.48
C VAL A 243 -8.11 31.54 15.88
N HIS A 244 -6.88 31.25 15.44
CA HIS A 244 -6.03 32.26 14.77
C HIS A 244 -6.69 32.84 13.51
N SER A 245 -7.35 32.01 12.71
CA SER A 245 -8.13 32.48 11.55
C SER A 245 -9.34 33.32 11.99
N MET A 246 -10.05 32.92 13.04
CA MET A 246 -11.14 33.70 13.62
C MET A 246 -10.64 35.08 14.07
N GLU A 247 -9.54 35.19 14.80
CA GLU A 247 -9.00 36.47 15.27
C GLU A 247 -8.73 37.44 14.11
N LYS A 248 -8.07 36.95 13.05
CA LYS A 248 -7.79 37.76 11.85
C LYS A 248 -9.06 38.31 11.24
N ILE A 249 -10.07 37.48 11.04
CA ILE A 249 -11.32 37.87 10.40
C ILE A 249 -12.13 38.80 11.34
N MET A 250 -12.22 38.47 12.63
CA MET A 250 -13.04 39.21 13.61
C MET A 250 -12.57 40.66 13.81
N HIS A 251 -11.28 40.94 13.65
CA HIS A 251 -10.77 42.31 13.72
C HIS A 251 -11.21 43.18 12.53
N GLU A 252 -11.52 42.57 11.39
CA GLU A 252 -11.94 43.28 10.18
C GLU A 252 -13.47 43.28 10.01
N GLN A 253 -14.15 42.20 10.41
CA GLN A 253 -15.55 41.93 10.11
C GLN A 253 -16.24 41.17 11.24
N ARG A 254 -17.54 41.40 11.45
CA ARG A 254 -18.33 40.56 12.36
C ARG A 254 -18.45 39.17 11.77
N LEU A 255 -18.03 38.15 12.50
CA LEU A 255 -17.92 36.78 12.01
C LEU A 255 -18.94 35.86 12.67
N PHE A 256 -19.56 34.97 11.90
CA PHE A 256 -20.28 33.81 12.40
C PHE A 256 -19.51 32.54 11.99
N SER A 257 -18.86 31.91 12.96
CA SER A 257 -18.07 30.68 12.75
C SER A 257 -18.90 29.44 13.05
N VAL A 258 -18.73 28.40 12.24
CA VAL A 258 -19.28 27.07 12.45
C VAL A 258 -18.13 26.08 12.53
N VAL A 259 -18.02 25.41 13.66
CA VAL A 259 -17.05 24.34 13.94
C VAL A 259 -17.81 23.13 14.47
N GLY A 260 -17.26 21.94 14.36
CA GLY A 260 -17.82 20.74 14.97
C GLY A 260 -17.98 20.94 16.47
N ALA A 261 -19.10 20.48 17.05
CA ALA A 261 -19.39 20.66 18.47
C ALA A 261 -18.28 20.11 19.39
N ALA A 262 -17.53 19.11 18.92
CA ALA A 262 -16.39 18.55 19.63
C ALA A 262 -15.19 19.51 19.78
N HIS A 263 -15.10 20.55 18.95
CA HIS A 263 -14.04 21.56 19.04
C HIS A 263 -14.29 22.59 20.16
N LEU A 264 -15.52 22.71 20.67
CA LEU A 264 -15.88 23.76 21.62
C LEU A 264 -15.37 23.55 23.05
N PRO A 265 -15.59 22.39 23.69
CA PRO A 265 -15.32 22.24 25.13
C PRO A 265 -13.88 21.88 25.47
N GLY A 266 -13.53 22.02 26.74
CA GLY A 266 -12.25 21.58 27.30
C GLY A 266 -11.16 22.65 27.36
N PRO A 267 -10.02 22.35 28.01
CA PRO A 267 -8.96 23.34 28.26
C PRO A 267 -8.18 23.74 27.01
N GLU A 268 -8.22 22.92 25.97
CA GLU A 268 -7.62 23.22 24.65
C GLU A 268 -8.72 23.30 23.58
N GLY A 269 -9.98 23.53 23.99
CA GLY A 269 -11.12 23.78 23.11
C GLY A 269 -11.21 25.23 22.66
N VAL A 270 -11.90 25.49 21.54
CA VAL A 270 -12.01 26.81 20.92
C VAL A 270 -12.49 27.89 21.90
N LEU A 271 -13.46 27.58 22.76
CA LEU A 271 -14.00 28.55 23.73
C LEU A 271 -12.95 28.96 24.78
N GLN A 272 -12.12 28.02 25.24
CA GLN A 272 -11.09 28.30 26.23
C GLN A 272 -9.91 29.04 25.59
N ILE A 273 -9.49 28.64 24.39
CA ILE A 273 -8.40 29.32 23.67
C ILE A 273 -8.77 30.78 23.41
N LEU A 274 -10.01 31.07 22.98
CA LEU A 274 -10.48 32.46 22.83
C LEU A 274 -10.44 33.26 24.13
N CYS A 275 -10.80 32.64 25.27
CA CYS A 275 -10.67 33.29 26.58
C CYS A 275 -9.21 33.58 26.94
N ASP A 276 -8.31 32.63 26.65
CA ASP A 276 -6.88 32.73 26.94
C ASP A 276 -6.20 33.82 26.08
N GLU A 277 -6.67 34.03 24.85
CA GLU A 277 -6.26 35.13 23.97
C GLU A 277 -6.90 36.49 24.33
N GLY A 278 -7.70 36.55 25.40
CA GLY A 278 -8.22 37.79 25.98
C GLY A 278 -9.61 38.20 25.52
N TYR A 279 -10.34 37.35 24.78
CA TYR A 279 -11.74 37.60 24.44
C TYR A 279 -12.69 37.24 25.60
N THR A 280 -13.83 37.91 25.63
CA THR A 280 -14.96 37.55 26.47
C THR A 280 -15.91 36.65 25.68
N VAL A 281 -16.05 35.41 26.11
CA VAL A 281 -16.90 34.39 25.49
C VAL A 281 -18.12 34.12 26.37
N ARG A 282 -19.33 34.23 25.82
CA ARG A 282 -20.60 34.09 26.56
C ARG A 282 -21.61 33.24 25.81
N ARG A 283 -22.25 32.30 26.51
CA ARG A 283 -23.35 31.49 25.96
C ARG A 283 -24.51 32.38 25.51
N VAL A 284 -24.98 32.20 24.29
CA VAL A 284 -26.20 32.84 23.80
C VAL A 284 -27.41 32.09 24.35
N GLN A 285 -28.39 32.81 24.89
CA GLN A 285 -29.59 32.18 25.47
C GLN A 285 -30.42 31.50 24.37
N PRO A 286 -30.67 30.18 24.46
CA PRO A 286 -31.42 29.47 23.44
C PRO A 286 -32.91 29.78 23.55
N THR A 287 -33.55 30.09 22.41
CA THR A 287 -35.00 30.27 22.30
C THR A 287 -35.56 29.34 21.23
N PHE A 288 -36.60 28.56 21.56
CA PHE A 288 -37.25 27.63 20.64
C PHE A 288 -38.74 27.98 20.46
N THR A 289 -39.00 29.14 19.87
CA THR A 289 -40.36 29.68 19.67
C THR A 289 -40.98 29.27 18.32
N GLY A 290 -40.21 28.59 17.46
CA GLY A 290 -40.61 28.21 16.10
C GLY A 290 -40.36 29.28 15.04
N LEU A 291 -39.73 30.41 15.40
CA LEU A 291 -39.36 31.47 14.44
C LEU A 291 -38.43 30.95 13.33
N ARG A 292 -37.57 29.97 13.65
CA ARG A 292 -36.73 29.25 12.69
C ARG A 292 -37.52 28.75 11.47
N ASP A 293 -38.69 28.12 11.70
CA ASP A 293 -39.45 27.45 10.64
C ASP A 293 -40.12 28.44 9.67
N GLY A 294 -40.31 29.68 10.10
CA GLY A 294 -40.80 30.77 9.24
C GLY A 294 -39.69 31.59 8.57
N PHE A 295 -38.41 31.30 8.84
CA PHE A 295 -37.30 32.07 8.31
C PHE A 295 -37.04 31.70 6.84
N SER A 296 -37.38 32.59 5.93
CA SER A 296 -37.16 32.43 4.48
C SER A 296 -36.21 33.51 3.97
N VAL A 297 -35.18 33.10 3.24
CA VAL A 297 -34.23 34.00 2.55
C VAL A 297 -34.34 33.74 1.06
N GLU A 298 -34.39 34.81 0.27
CA GLU A 298 -34.42 34.70 -1.19
C GLU A 298 -33.15 34.02 -1.69
N ALA A 299 -33.31 33.02 -2.57
CA ALA A 299 -32.19 32.25 -3.08
C ALA A 299 -31.29 33.12 -3.97
N SER A 300 -29.99 33.12 -3.69
CA SER A 300 -28.97 33.77 -4.53
C SER A 300 -28.87 33.09 -5.90
N GLN A 301 -28.65 33.90 -6.95
CA GLN A 301 -28.41 33.37 -8.30
C GLN A 301 -27.03 32.69 -8.38
N ARG A 302 -26.99 31.48 -8.92
CA ARG A 302 -25.74 30.76 -9.21
C ARG A 302 -25.13 31.26 -10.52
N PRO A 303 -23.79 31.43 -10.61
CA PRO A 303 -23.15 31.58 -11.91
C PRO A 303 -23.19 30.25 -12.67
N TRP A 304 -23.47 30.32 -13.97
CA TRP A 304 -23.43 29.18 -14.90
C TRP A 304 -22.47 29.47 -16.05
N PRO A 305 -21.15 29.47 -15.81
CA PRO A 305 -20.16 29.70 -16.84
C PRO A 305 -20.30 28.65 -17.94
N VAL A 306 -20.31 29.11 -19.20
CA VAL A 306 -20.36 28.21 -20.36
C VAL A 306 -18.97 27.66 -20.63
N PHE A 307 -18.84 26.34 -20.60
CA PHE A 307 -17.68 25.61 -21.11
C PHE A 307 -17.88 25.34 -22.60
N THR A 308 -16.85 25.60 -23.40
CA THR A 308 -16.82 25.27 -24.84
C THR A 308 -15.63 24.37 -25.09
N ALA A 309 -15.89 23.17 -25.61
CA ALA A 309 -14.85 22.21 -25.93
C ALA A 309 -14.02 22.65 -27.15
N ASP A 310 -12.82 22.07 -27.28
CA ASP A 310 -11.95 22.28 -28.43
C ASP A 310 -12.69 22.08 -29.76
N ARG A 311 -12.40 22.96 -30.73
CA ARG A 311 -13.03 22.99 -32.05
C ARG A 311 -14.56 23.16 -32.00
N GLU A 312 -15.08 23.66 -30.87
CA GLU A 312 -16.51 23.85 -30.61
C GLU A 312 -17.31 22.55 -30.74
N ALA A 313 -16.72 21.41 -30.36
CA ALA A 313 -17.34 20.10 -30.51
C ALA A 313 -18.63 19.94 -29.69
N PHE A 314 -18.65 20.52 -28.48
CA PHE A 314 -19.81 20.58 -27.60
C PHE A 314 -19.67 21.76 -26.62
N THR A 315 -20.79 22.18 -26.04
CA THR A 315 -20.86 23.19 -24.99
C THR A 315 -21.71 22.69 -23.84
N PHE A 316 -21.40 23.09 -22.61
CA PHE A 316 -22.24 22.86 -21.45
C PHE A 316 -22.01 23.93 -20.39
N ALA A 317 -22.84 23.99 -19.36
CA ALA A 317 -22.60 24.84 -18.21
C ALA A 317 -23.04 24.12 -16.95
N MET A 318 -22.30 24.30 -15.87
CA MET A 318 -22.64 23.78 -14.54
C MET A 318 -22.67 24.94 -13.54
N PRO A 319 -23.35 24.80 -12.39
CA PRO A 319 -23.20 25.75 -11.29
C PRO A 319 -21.71 25.92 -10.96
N TRP A 320 -21.25 27.15 -10.77
CA TRP A 320 -19.84 27.47 -10.47
C TRP A 320 -18.84 27.11 -11.58
N GLY A 321 -19.30 26.60 -12.73
CA GLY A 321 -18.46 26.12 -13.81
C GLY A 321 -17.89 24.73 -13.53
N VAL A 322 -16.91 24.32 -14.33
CA VAL A 322 -16.17 23.06 -14.12
C VAL A 322 -15.19 23.26 -12.97
N GLN A 323 -15.43 22.57 -11.84
CA GLN A 323 -14.54 22.62 -10.69
C GLN A 323 -13.43 21.57 -10.78
N HIS A 324 -13.71 20.42 -11.39
CA HIS A 324 -12.70 19.38 -11.59
C HIS A 324 -12.86 18.69 -12.96
N THR A 325 -11.73 18.35 -13.59
CA THR A 325 -11.69 17.56 -14.82
C THR A 325 -10.73 16.39 -14.62
N ARG A 326 -11.19 15.17 -14.92
CA ARG A 326 -10.38 13.96 -14.86
C ARG A 326 -10.44 13.23 -16.20
N SER A 327 -9.28 13.00 -16.80
CA SER A 327 -9.16 12.17 -18.00
C SER A 327 -8.49 10.85 -17.63
N SER A 328 -9.13 9.74 -17.98
CA SER A 328 -8.57 8.38 -17.83
C SER A 328 -8.84 7.59 -19.11
N GLY A 329 -7.77 7.20 -19.77
CA GLY A 329 -7.77 6.64 -21.11
C GLY A 329 -8.59 7.51 -22.07
N VAL A 330 -9.70 6.95 -22.54
CA VAL A 330 -10.57 7.58 -23.54
C VAL A 330 -11.74 8.34 -22.93
N GLN A 331 -11.86 8.27 -21.60
CA GLN A 331 -12.90 8.91 -20.82
C GLN A 331 -12.40 10.26 -20.30
N THR A 332 -13.29 11.25 -20.27
CA THR A 332 -13.06 12.52 -19.59
C THR A 332 -14.31 12.88 -18.82
N ASN A 333 -14.13 13.15 -17.53
CA ASN A 333 -15.18 13.52 -16.61
C ASN A 333 -15.01 14.97 -16.20
N TYR A 334 -16.08 15.74 -16.32
CA TYR A 334 -16.17 17.10 -15.79
C TYR A 334 -17.11 17.08 -14.59
N TYR A 335 -16.67 17.62 -13.46
CA TYR A 335 -17.43 17.65 -12.22
C TYR A 335 -17.68 19.07 -11.73
N SER A 336 -18.86 19.25 -11.11
CA SER A 336 -19.18 20.39 -10.28
C SER A 336 -20.04 19.95 -9.08
N PHE A 337 -19.82 20.57 -7.92
CA PHE A 337 -20.44 20.25 -6.65
C PHE A 337 -21.22 21.48 -6.14
N ASP A 338 -22.54 21.36 -5.96
CA ASP A 338 -23.37 22.34 -5.25
C ASP A 338 -23.85 21.74 -3.94
N ILE A 339 -22.91 21.66 -2.99
CA ILE A 339 -23.10 20.99 -1.68
C ILE A 339 -24.22 21.64 -0.89
N GLY A 340 -24.38 22.97 -1.00
CA GLY A 340 -25.46 23.72 -0.34
C GLY A 340 -26.85 23.27 -0.79
N ARG A 341 -26.99 22.83 -2.05
CA ARG A 341 -28.23 22.24 -2.59
C ARG A 341 -28.25 20.72 -2.56
N GLY A 342 -27.17 20.09 -2.11
CA GLY A 342 -27.02 18.64 -2.07
C GLY A 342 -26.90 17.99 -3.44
N LEU A 343 -26.41 18.73 -4.45
CA LEU A 343 -26.33 18.27 -5.84
C LEU A 343 -24.89 18.09 -6.32
N THR A 344 -24.68 17.06 -7.13
CA THR A 344 -23.43 16.84 -7.86
C THR A 344 -23.72 16.70 -9.35
N TYR A 345 -22.91 17.34 -10.18
CA TYR A 345 -23.06 17.34 -11.64
C TYR A 345 -21.84 16.69 -12.26
N GLN A 346 -22.09 15.81 -13.22
CA GLN A 346 -21.04 15.14 -13.98
C GLN A 346 -21.39 15.12 -15.47
N LEU A 347 -20.42 15.45 -16.32
CA LEU A 347 -20.45 15.11 -17.74
C LEU A 347 -19.30 14.14 -18.02
N LEU A 348 -19.64 12.88 -18.32
CA LEU A 348 -18.71 11.88 -18.83
C LEU A 348 -18.71 11.95 -20.36
N ILE A 349 -17.52 11.99 -20.95
CA ILE A 349 -17.32 11.84 -22.39
C ILE A 349 -16.43 10.64 -22.63
N SER A 350 -16.84 9.71 -23.48
CA SER A 350 -16.04 8.54 -23.84
C SER A 350 -16.12 8.24 -25.33
N SER A 351 -15.02 7.78 -25.93
CA SER A 351 -15.11 7.17 -27.25
C SER A 351 -15.64 5.74 -27.15
N LEU A 352 -16.56 5.39 -28.04
CA LEU A 352 -17.16 4.07 -28.15
C LEU A 352 -16.44 3.27 -29.21
N LEU A 353 -16.01 2.06 -28.84
CA LEU A 353 -15.52 1.05 -29.77
C LEU A 353 -16.68 0.18 -30.26
N PRO A 354 -16.52 -0.60 -31.36
CA PRO A 354 -17.61 -1.39 -31.91
C PRO A 354 -18.31 -2.32 -30.90
N GLY A 355 -17.57 -2.90 -29.94
CA GLY A 355 -18.12 -3.73 -28.88
C GLY A 355 -18.92 -2.96 -27.81
N ASP A 356 -18.67 -1.66 -27.65
CA ASP A 356 -19.27 -0.86 -26.57
C ASP A 356 -20.75 -0.57 -26.82
N TYR A 357 -21.17 -0.53 -28.08
CA TYR A 357 -22.58 -0.25 -28.44
C TYR A 357 -23.55 -1.31 -27.92
N ALA A 358 -23.10 -2.56 -27.83
CA ALA A 358 -23.93 -3.67 -27.37
C ALA A 358 -24.04 -3.74 -25.84
N ASN A 359 -23.03 -3.24 -25.12
CA ASN A 359 -22.88 -3.39 -23.67
C ASN A 359 -22.72 -2.03 -22.98
N LEU A 360 -23.36 -0.98 -23.51
CA LEU A 360 -23.17 0.40 -23.05
C LEU A 360 -23.54 0.56 -21.57
N GLU A 361 -24.70 0.03 -21.16
CA GLU A 361 -25.14 0.08 -19.77
C GLU A 361 -24.20 -0.67 -18.82
N ASP A 362 -23.75 -1.87 -19.21
CA ASP A 362 -22.82 -2.63 -18.37
C ASP A 362 -21.50 -1.89 -18.19
N LYS A 363 -20.96 -1.32 -19.27
CA LYS A 363 -19.66 -0.64 -19.27
C LYS A 363 -19.67 0.69 -18.51
N PHE A 364 -20.71 1.51 -18.67
CA PHE A 364 -20.71 2.90 -18.17
C PHE A 364 -21.67 3.15 -17.00
N ILE A 365 -22.45 2.15 -16.59
CA ILE A 365 -23.43 2.27 -15.49
C ILE A 365 -23.22 1.13 -14.48
N ASN A 366 -23.41 -0.13 -14.88
CA ASN A 366 -23.45 -1.25 -13.93
C ASN A 366 -22.07 -1.53 -13.31
N ASN A 367 -21.00 -1.52 -14.12
CA ASN A 367 -19.64 -1.72 -13.63
C ASN A 367 -19.13 -0.56 -12.76
N GLU A 368 -19.76 0.61 -12.85
CA GLU A 368 -19.48 1.79 -12.01
C GLU A 368 -20.24 1.74 -10.68
N GLY A 369 -20.91 0.63 -10.35
CA GLY A 369 -21.63 0.43 -9.09
C GLY A 369 -23.09 0.93 -9.09
N PHE A 370 -23.60 1.40 -10.23
CA PHE A 370 -24.98 1.90 -10.34
C PHE A 370 -25.94 0.80 -10.80
N SER A 371 -27.12 0.72 -10.18
CA SER A 371 -28.26 -0.02 -10.71
C SER A 371 -29.18 0.88 -11.50
N ILE A 372 -29.75 0.36 -12.59
CA ILE A 372 -30.75 1.07 -13.39
C ILE A 372 -32.13 0.73 -12.84
N GLU A 373 -32.79 1.70 -12.20
CA GLU A 373 -34.17 1.58 -11.73
C GLU A 373 -35.17 1.80 -12.88
N LYS A 374 -34.85 2.72 -13.79
CA LYS A 374 -35.69 3.07 -14.95
C LYS A 374 -34.83 3.52 -16.14
N LYS A 375 -35.26 3.17 -17.36
CA LYS A 375 -34.68 3.63 -18.63
C LYS A 375 -35.78 4.02 -19.61
N GLU A 376 -35.68 5.21 -20.18
CA GLU A 376 -36.68 5.74 -21.13
C GLU A 376 -35.99 6.45 -22.31
N PRO A 377 -36.55 6.40 -23.53
CA PRO A 377 -36.08 7.22 -24.64
C PRO A 377 -36.16 8.71 -24.29
N PHE A 378 -35.14 9.48 -24.68
CA PHE A 378 -35.08 10.92 -24.42
C PHE A 378 -34.48 11.65 -25.63
N GLU A 379 -34.95 12.87 -25.90
CA GLU A 379 -34.42 13.72 -26.96
C GLU A 379 -34.11 15.12 -26.42
N LEU A 380 -32.91 15.62 -26.74
CA LEU A 380 -32.45 16.95 -26.32
C LEU A 380 -31.82 17.66 -27.51
N HIS A 381 -32.36 18.80 -27.92
CA HIS A 381 -31.85 19.60 -29.06
C HIS A 381 -31.60 18.78 -30.35
N GLY A 382 -32.45 17.79 -30.64
CA GLY A 382 -32.31 16.88 -31.78
C GLY A 382 -31.27 15.76 -31.60
N LEU A 383 -30.74 15.55 -30.39
CA LEU A 383 -29.93 14.39 -30.01
C LEU A 383 -30.84 13.32 -29.42
N ALA A 384 -30.97 12.19 -30.11
CA ALA A 384 -31.64 11.01 -29.59
C ALA A 384 -30.75 10.30 -28.56
N GLY A 385 -31.36 9.85 -27.47
CA GLY A 385 -30.66 9.30 -26.32
C GLY A 385 -31.59 8.56 -25.37
N HIS A 386 -31.13 8.38 -24.13
CA HIS A 386 -31.91 7.77 -23.06
C HIS A 386 -31.78 8.56 -21.75
N ARG A 387 -32.89 8.61 -21.00
CA ARG A 387 -32.94 9.03 -19.59
C ARG A 387 -32.89 7.79 -18.71
N TYR A 388 -32.14 7.88 -17.62
CA TYR A 388 -31.97 6.83 -16.62
C TYR A 388 -32.30 7.38 -15.22
N GLU A 389 -33.01 6.57 -14.43
CA GLU A 389 -33.07 6.70 -12.98
C GLU A 389 -32.13 5.65 -12.40
N LEU A 390 -31.13 6.10 -11.64
CA LEU A 390 -30.00 5.29 -11.20
C LEU A 390 -29.88 5.31 -9.68
N PHE A 391 -29.45 4.19 -9.11
CA PHE A 391 -29.18 4.05 -7.69
C PHE A 391 -27.77 3.48 -7.44
N ASN A 392 -27.00 4.06 -6.52
CA ASN A 392 -25.66 3.58 -6.16
C ASN A 392 -25.64 3.03 -4.73
N TYR A 393 -25.50 1.72 -4.59
CA TYR A 393 -25.45 1.04 -3.29
C TYR A 393 -24.07 1.25 -2.63
N GLY A 394 -24.01 2.15 -1.66
CA GLY A 394 -22.78 2.47 -0.91
C GLY A 394 -22.28 3.90 -1.08
N SER A 395 -22.96 4.73 -1.87
CA SER A 395 -22.72 6.17 -1.95
C SER A 395 -23.58 6.93 -0.94
N ASP A 396 -23.02 7.96 -0.29
CA ASP A 396 -23.77 8.86 0.58
C ASP A 396 -24.86 9.64 -0.18
N GLN A 397 -24.63 9.88 -1.48
CA GLN A 397 -25.63 10.35 -2.44
C GLN A 397 -26.04 9.16 -3.31
N PRO A 398 -27.08 8.40 -2.97
CA PRO A 398 -27.39 7.17 -3.68
C PRO A 398 -28.24 7.40 -4.94
N HIS A 399 -28.92 8.55 -5.08
CA HIS A 399 -29.87 8.78 -6.17
C HIS A 399 -29.26 9.60 -7.30
N PHE A 400 -29.43 9.16 -8.54
CA PHE A 400 -28.95 9.88 -9.72
C PHE A 400 -29.95 9.89 -10.87
N LEU A 401 -29.94 10.99 -11.64
CA LEU A 401 -30.51 11.06 -12.98
C LEU A 401 -29.38 11.02 -14.01
N GLY A 402 -29.49 10.12 -15.00
CA GLY A 402 -28.54 9.97 -16.09
C GLY A 402 -29.16 10.30 -17.46
N TYR A 403 -28.39 10.88 -18.37
CA TYR A 403 -28.81 11.19 -19.74
C TYR A 403 -27.69 10.87 -20.73
N SER A 404 -27.89 9.86 -21.58
CA SER A 404 -26.88 9.42 -22.56
C SER A 404 -27.22 9.86 -23.98
N PHE A 405 -26.23 10.36 -24.70
CA PHE A 405 -26.30 10.75 -26.11
C PHE A 405 -25.07 10.22 -26.85
N ILE A 406 -25.23 9.83 -28.11
CA ILE A 406 -24.12 9.34 -28.94
C ILE A 406 -24.06 10.16 -30.22
N ARG A 407 -22.87 10.66 -30.57
CA ARG A 407 -22.58 11.28 -31.86
C ARG A 407 -21.12 11.08 -32.24
N ASN A 408 -20.86 10.67 -33.49
CA ASN A 408 -19.51 10.42 -34.01
C ASN A 408 -18.70 9.44 -33.14
N GLN A 409 -19.36 8.42 -32.60
CA GLN A 409 -18.80 7.45 -31.65
C GLN A 409 -18.27 8.06 -30.36
N GLN A 410 -18.83 9.20 -29.95
CA GLN A 410 -18.62 9.76 -28.63
C GLN A 410 -19.91 9.61 -27.84
N LEU A 411 -19.80 8.95 -26.70
CA LEU A 411 -20.80 8.96 -25.64
C LEU A 411 -20.65 10.28 -24.89
N TYR A 412 -21.77 10.97 -24.72
CA TYR A 412 -21.96 12.06 -23.77
C TYR A 412 -22.95 11.56 -22.72
N PHE A 413 -22.50 11.43 -21.48
CA PHE A 413 -23.33 10.94 -20.39
C PHE A 413 -23.37 11.96 -19.26
N LEU A 414 -24.49 12.67 -19.16
CA LEU A 414 -24.75 13.66 -18.13
C LEU A 414 -25.35 12.94 -16.92
N LYS A 415 -24.78 13.15 -15.74
CA LYS A 415 -25.29 12.61 -14.47
C LYS A 415 -25.49 13.73 -13.46
N ILE A 416 -26.57 13.63 -12.70
CA ILE A 416 -26.85 14.52 -11.57
C ILE A 416 -27.13 13.65 -10.36
N GLY A 417 -26.32 13.78 -9.32
CA GLY A 417 -26.46 13.05 -8.06
C GLY A 417 -27.11 13.91 -6.99
N ALA A 418 -27.88 13.25 -6.13
CA ALA A 418 -28.49 13.86 -4.96
C ALA A 418 -28.60 12.88 -3.79
N TYR A 419 -28.72 13.44 -2.59
CA TYR A 419 -28.96 12.69 -1.37
C TYR A 419 -30.37 12.08 -1.29
N GLY A 420 -31.36 12.69 -1.93
CA GLY A 420 -32.76 12.27 -1.95
C GLY A 420 -33.33 12.38 -3.36
N ARG A 421 -34.28 11.50 -3.72
CA ARG A 421 -34.86 11.46 -5.07
C ARG A 421 -35.68 12.72 -5.37
N GLU A 422 -36.42 13.21 -4.39
CA GLU A 422 -37.26 14.42 -4.45
C GLU A 422 -36.46 15.67 -4.87
N VAL A 423 -35.19 15.76 -4.47
CA VAL A 423 -34.30 16.87 -4.85
C VAL A 423 -34.06 16.90 -6.36
N LEU A 424 -33.99 15.73 -7.02
CA LEU A 424 -33.79 15.65 -8.47
C LEU A 424 -35.07 15.96 -9.25
N GLU A 425 -36.24 15.69 -8.65
CA GLU A 425 -37.55 15.89 -9.30
C GLU A 425 -38.01 17.36 -9.21
N GLU A 426 -37.73 18.03 -8.11
CA GLU A 426 -38.25 19.37 -7.82
C GLU A 426 -37.26 20.51 -8.16
N ASN A 427 -35.98 20.21 -8.35
CA ASN A 427 -34.96 21.25 -8.52
C ASN A 427 -34.85 21.75 -9.97
N PRO A 428 -35.10 23.05 -10.24
CA PRO A 428 -35.04 23.61 -11.59
C PRO A 428 -33.64 23.57 -12.22
N ASP A 429 -32.58 23.43 -11.42
CA ASP A 429 -31.21 23.35 -11.93
C ASP A 429 -30.95 22.08 -12.74
N VAL A 430 -31.73 21.02 -12.52
CA VAL A 430 -31.67 19.79 -13.33
C VAL A 430 -32.01 20.10 -14.79
N VAL A 431 -33.11 20.83 -15.01
CA VAL A 431 -33.51 21.29 -16.35
C VAL A 431 -32.49 22.28 -16.90
N ALA A 432 -32.01 23.21 -16.06
CA ALA A 432 -31.03 24.21 -16.46
C ALA A 432 -29.72 23.60 -16.98
N PHE A 433 -29.26 22.49 -16.38
CA PHE A 433 -28.08 21.75 -16.82
C PHE A 433 -28.28 21.11 -18.20
N LEU A 434 -29.43 20.49 -18.42
CA LEU A 434 -29.76 19.85 -19.70
C LEU A 434 -29.92 20.88 -20.83
N GLU A 435 -30.67 21.95 -20.61
CA GLU A 435 -30.91 22.98 -21.62
C GLU A 435 -29.62 23.67 -22.08
N ARG A 436 -28.62 23.75 -21.20
CA ARG A 436 -27.31 24.37 -21.48
C ARG A 436 -26.30 23.41 -22.12
N PHE A 437 -26.61 22.12 -22.26
CA PHE A 437 -25.78 21.16 -22.99
C PHE A 437 -26.13 21.15 -24.48
N ALA A 438 -25.12 21.23 -25.36
CA ALA A 438 -25.29 21.10 -26.80
C ALA A 438 -24.08 20.44 -27.45
N VAL A 439 -24.31 19.69 -28.53
CA VAL A 439 -23.25 19.06 -29.35
C VAL A 439 -23.32 19.64 -30.76
N ALA A 440 -22.15 19.92 -31.35
CA ALA A 440 -22.05 20.48 -32.70
C ALA A 440 -22.87 19.68 -33.73
N PRO A 441 -23.56 20.35 -34.67
CA PRO A 441 -24.36 19.68 -35.68
C PRO A 441 -23.47 18.88 -36.65
N PRO A 442 -24.03 17.86 -37.33
CA PRO A 442 -23.30 17.10 -38.34
C PRO A 442 -22.76 18.01 -39.46
N ARG A 443 -21.47 17.86 -39.79
CA ARG A 443 -20.81 18.58 -40.90
C ARG A 443 -19.98 17.63 -41.77
N PRO A 444 -19.73 17.95 -43.05
CA PRO A 444 -18.85 17.16 -43.90
C PRO A 444 -17.44 17.02 -43.31
N VAL A 445 -16.91 15.79 -43.27
CA VAL A 445 -15.60 15.51 -42.68
C VAL A 445 -14.47 15.85 -43.65
N ASN A 446 -13.57 16.75 -43.25
CA ASN A 446 -12.37 17.09 -44.01
C ASN A 446 -11.12 16.42 -43.44
N TRP A 447 -10.20 16.02 -44.31
CA TRP A 447 -8.94 15.36 -43.91
C TRP A 447 -7.74 16.29 -44.07
N GLY A 448 -7.23 16.78 -42.94
CA GLY A 448 -6.03 17.62 -42.86
C GLY A 448 -4.82 16.86 -42.33
N PHE A 449 -3.64 17.47 -42.40
CA PHE A 449 -2.48 17.00 -41.64
C PHE A 449 -2.48 17.64 -40.26
N ILE A 450 -2.16 16.85 -39.25
CA ILE A 450 -1.74 17.34 -37.93
C ILE A 450 -0.24 17.08 -37.77
N THR A 451 0.42 17.94 -37.02
CA THR A 451 1.83 17.82 -36.67
C THR A 451 1.94 17.92 -35.17
N ASP A 452 2.45 16.87 -34.54
CA ASP A 452 2.78 16.85 -33.13
C ASP A 452 4.30 16.83 -33.02
N THR A 453 4.87 17.99 -32.69
CA THR A 453 6.33 18.14 -32.53
C THR A 453 6.84 17.47 -31.26
N LEU A 454 5.97 17.31 -30.25
CA LEU A 454 6.30 16.61 -29.01
C LEU A 454 6.36 15.12 -29.25
N GLY A 455 5.30 14.57 -29.86
CA GLY A 455 5.21 13.19 -30.30
C GLY A 455 6.20 12.85 -31.42
N GLY A 456 6.70 13.85 -32.15
CA GLY A 456 7.68 13.65 -33.22
C GLY A 456 7.09 12.99 -34.46
N PHE A 457 5.84 13.34 -34.82
CA PHE A 457 5.16 12.79 -36.00
C PHE A 457 4.29 13.80 -36.74
N LYS A 458 3.90 13.41 -37.95
CA LYS A 458 2.87 14.06 -38.75
C LYS A 458 1.94 12.99 -39.32
N ILE A 459 0.63 13.22 -39.30
CA ILE A 459 -0.38 12.24 -39.76
C ILE A 459 -1.62 12.96 -40.30
N ARG A 460 -2.37 12.32 -41.20
CA ARG A 460 -3.68 12.83 -41.61
C ARG A 460 -4.79 12.37 -40.67
N LEU A 461 -5.59 13.32 -40.18
CA LEU A 461 -6.78 13.06 -39.38
C LEU A 461 -8.00 13.81 -39.91
N PRO A 462 -9.22 13.32 -39.62
CA PRO A 462 -10.46 14.08 -39.74
C PRO A 462 -10.42 15.37 -38.94
N ASP A 463 -11.01 16.46 -39.42
CA ASP A 463 -11.19 17.73 -38.68
C ASP A 463 -12.17 17.63 -37.49
N THR A 464 -12.81 16.48 -37.32
CA THR A 464 -13.67 16.11 -36.19
C THR A 464 -12.93 15.32 -35.10
N PHE A 465 -11.61 15.15 -35.20
CA PHE A 465 -10.85 14.39 -34.20
C PHE A 465 -10.93 15.02 -32.81
N SER A 466 -10.84 14.17 -31.79
CA SER A 466 -10.61 14.57 -30.40
C SER A 466 -9.19 14.21 -29.99
N TYR A 467 -8.64 15.05 -29.13
CA TYR A 467 -7.36 14.84 -28.48
C TYR A 467 -7.59 14.73 -26.98
N THR A 468 -6.96 13.76 -26.33
CA THR A 468 -6.97 13.64 -24.88
C THR A 468 -5.55 13.33 -24.40
N LEU A 469 -5.18 13.97 -23.30
CA LEU A 469 -4.02 13.62 -22.50
C LEU A 469 -4.52 12.78 -21.32
N SER A 470 -3.98 11.58 -21.15
CA SER A 470 -4.35 10.68 -20.05
C SER A 470 -3.12 10.34 -19.24
N GLU A 471 -3.26 10.37 -17.92
CA GLU A 471 -2.28 9.81 -17.00
C GLU A 471 -2.76 8.41 -16.63
N THR A 472 -1.99 7.37 -16.96
CA THR A 472 -2.28 6.02 -16.46
C THR A 472 -1.77 5.94 -15.03
N SER A 473 -2.66 6.09 -14.05
CA SER A 473 -2.35 5.90 -12.63
C SER A 473 -2.95 4.59 -12.16
N ASP A 474 -2.20 3.50 -12.27
CA ASP A 474 -2.55 2.18 -11.72
C ASP A 474 -1.41 1.69 -10.81
N SER A 475 -1.10 2.35 -9.69
CA SER A 475 -0.27 1.72 -8.64
C SER A 475 -0.25 2.46 -7.31
N GLU A 476 0.08 1.69 -6.26
CA GLU A 476 0.20 2.06 -4.85
C GLU A 476 1.25 3.16 -4.56
N PRO A 477 1.16 3.85 -3.40
CA PRO A 477 1.92 5.08 -3.09
C PRO A 477 3.45 4.96 -2.97
N ASP A 478 4.02 3.75 -2.89
CA ASP A 478 5.39 3.55 -2.39
C ASP A 478 6.47 3.34 -3.47
N GLU A 479 6.13 3.37 -4.76
CA GLU A 479 7.12 3.31 -5.85
C GLU A 479 7.20 4.63 -6.64
N LEU A 480 8.41 5.19 -6.77
CA LEU A 480 8.70 6.27 -7.70
C LEU A 480 8.48 5.76 -9.14
N ARG A 481 7.29 5.98 -9.70
CA ARG A 481 6.99 5.73 -11.11
C ARG A 481 6.20 6.89 -11.70
N TYR A 482 6.51 7.24 -12.94
CA TYR A 482 5.70 8.15 -13.74
C TYR A 482 4.41 7.45 -14.15
N SER A 483 3.30 8.18 -14.12
CA SER A 483 2.19 7.85 -15.00
C SER A 483 2.69 8.01 -16.44
N ASN A 484 2.54 6.96 -17.26
CA ASN A 484 2.84 7.09 -18.69
C ASN A 484 1.83 8.07 -19.27
N ILE A 485 2.26 9.31 -19.50
CA ILE A 485 1.41 10.31 -20.13
C ILE A 485 1.11 9.80 -21.54
N GLN A 486 -0.17 9.50 -21.75
CA GLN A 486 -0.66 8.97 -22.98
C GLN A 486 -1.36 10.06 -23.78
N HIS A 487 -0.89 10.26 -25.01
CA HIS A 487 -1.48 11.17 -25.96
C HIS A 487 -2.36 10.39 -26.93
N ILE A 488 -3.66 10.71 -26.98
CA ILE A 488 -4.64 9.96 -27.75
C ILE A 488 -5.34 10.88 -28.75
N TYR A 489 -5.08 10.68 -30.03
CA TYR A 489 -5.79 11.29 -31.15
C TYR A 489 -6.78 10.30 -31.74
N ARG A 490 -8.07 10.66 -31.78
CA ARG A 490 -9.11 9.72 -32.25
C ARG A 490 -10.23 10.40 -33.00
N ALA A 491 -10.80 9.70 -33.98
CA ALA A 491 -11.99 10.14 -34.71
C ALA A 491 -12.87 8.95 -35.07
N GLY A 492 -14.18 9.07 -34.83
CA GLY A 492 -15.20 8.09 -35.20
C GLY A 492 -16.04 8.54 -36.39
N PHE A 493 -16.59 7.56 -37.12
CA PHE A 493 -17.50 7.76 -38.24
C PHE A 493 -18.80 6.97 -38.01
N GLU A 494 -19.94 7.67 -38.04
CA GLU A 494 -21.27 7.07 -37.95
C GLU A 494 -22.00 7.11 -39.31
N PRO A 495 -22.91 6.15 -39.58
CA PRO A 495 -23.39 5.08 -38.69
C PRO A 495 -22.56 3.78 -38.74
N VAL A 496 -21.40 3.77 -39.41
CA VAL A 496 -20.66 2.52 -39.72
C VAL A 496 -19.81 2.01 -38.55
N ALA A 497 -19.69 2.75 -37.45
CA ALA A 497 -18.78 2.46 -36.34
C ALA A 497 -17.31 2.31 -36.78
N ALA A 498 -16.89 2.99 -37.86
CA ALA A 498 -15.50 3.01 -38.32
C ALA A 498 -14.67 4.05 -37.55
N SER A 499 -13.41 3.83 -37.24
CA SER A 499 -12.62 4.76 -36.43
C SER A 499 -11.14 4.78 -36.79
N VAL A 500 -10.46 5.87 -36.44
CA VAL A 500 -9.00 6.00 -36.53
C VAL A 500 -8.44 6.54 -35.23
N TRP A 501 -7.35 5.93 -34.77
CA TRP A 501 -6.73 6.22 -33.48
C TRP A 501 -5.21 6.23 -33.66
N LEU A 502 -4.58 7.30 -33.19
CA LEU A 502 -3.13 7.38 -32.99
C LEU A 502 -2.90 7.65 -31.51
N GLN A 503 -2.17 6.75 -30.87
CA GLN A 503 -1.75 6.88 -29.48
C GLN A 503 -0.23 6.88 -29.43
N TYR A 504 0.34 7.66 -28.53
CA TYR A 504 1.73 7.46 -28.14
C TYR A 504 1.92 7.69 -26.65
N PHE A 505 2.89 6.97 -26.11
CA PHE A 505 3.37 7.09 -24.75
C PHE A 505 4.80 6.57 -24.70
N ASP A 506 5.52 6.99 -23.67
CA ASP A 506 6.86 6.53 -23.40
C ASP A 506 6.77 5.34 -22.44
N VAL A 507 7.43 4.23 -22.77
CA VAL A 507 7.48 3.05 -21.91
C VAL A 507 8.54 3.31 -20.85
N GLU A 508 8.14 3.37 -19.58
CA GLU A 508 9.10 3.33 -18.50
C GLU A 508 9.96 2.07 -18.61
N PRO A 509 11.29 2.20 -18.53
CA PRO A 509 12.05 1.08 -18.05
C PRO A 509 11.70 0.93 -16.57
N GLU A 510 10.93 -0.11 -16.26
CA GLU A 510 11.20 -0.90 -15.05
C GLU A 510 12.73 -1.01 -14.89
N ALA A 511 13.29 -1.09 -13.68
CA ALA A 511 14.73 -0.95 -13.40
C ALA A 511 15.74 -1.76 -14.30
N PHE A 512 15.25 -2.56 -15.25
CA PHE A 512 15.95 -3.24 -16.32
C PHE A 512 15.41 -2.88 -17.73
N PRO A 513 16.29 -2.67 -18.74
CA PRO A 513 15.84 -2.34 -20.10
C PRO A 513 15.03 -3.47 -20.73
N VAL A 514 13.76 -3.18 -20.98
CA VAL A 514 12.81 -4.02 -21.73
C VAL A 514 13.37 -4.25 -23.14
N ASN A 515 13.47 -5.52 -23.57
CA ASN A 515 13.82 -5.87 -24.94
C ASN A 515 12.82 -5.21 -25.91
N GLU A 516 13.30 -4.66 -27.02
CA GLU A 516 12.48 -4.05 -28.08
C GLU A 516 11.26 -4.91 -28.48
N ARG A 517 11.40 -6.24 -28.54
CA ARG A 517 10.28 -7.16 -28.81
C ARG A 517 9.22 -7.17 -27.71
N VAL A 518 9.64 -7.10 -26.45
CA VAL A 518 8.73 -7.05 -25.30
C VAL A 518 8.01 -5.71 -25.29
N GLN A 519 8.70 -4.61 -25.62
CA GLN A 519 8.10 -3.29 -25.78
C GLN A 519 7.02 -3.29 -26.88
N LEU A 520 7.31 -3.85 -28.06
CA LEU A 520 6.33 -3.99 -29.14
C LEU A 520 5.15 -4.89 -28.72
N GLN A 521 5.40 -5.99 -28.00
CA GLN A 521 4.36 -6.88 -27.49
C GLN A 521 3.44 -6.16 -26.49
N LYS A 522 3.97 -5.37 -25.55
CA LYS A 522 3.17 -4.52 -24.64
C LYS A 522 2.18 -3.64 -25.43
N GLY A 523 2.63 -3.08 -26.56
CA GLY A 523 1.75 -2.31 -27.44
C GLY A 523 0.66 -3.13 -28.15
N VAL A 524 0.94 -4.39 -28.50
CA VAL A 524 -0.08 -5.31 -29.05
C VAL A 524 -1.11 -5.68 -27.98
N ASP A 525 -0.64 -6.06 -26.79
CA ASP A 525 -1.48 -6.47 -25.68
C ASP A 525 -2.44 -5.33 -25.28
N TYR A 526 -1.90 -4.11 -25.18
CA TYR A 526 -2.70 -2.90 -24.93
C TYR A 526 -3.78 -2.67 -26.00
N LEU A 527 -3.45 -2.80 -27.30
CA LEU A 527 -4.45 -2.68 -28.36
C LEU A 527 -5.47 -3.82 -28.31
N SER A 528 -5.05 -5.04 -28.00
CA SER A 528 -5.93 -6.21 -27.89
C SER A 528 -6.95 -6.01 -26.77
N GLU A 529 -6.51 -5.50 -25.63
CA GLU A 529 -7.33 -5.19 -24.48
C GLU A 529 -8.33 -4.08 -24.78
N ILE A 530 -7.87 -2.93 -25.32
CA ILE A 530 -8.75 -1.82 -25.67
C ILE A 530 -9.85 -2.25 -26.63
N TYR A 531 -9.49 -2.93 -27.70
CA TYR A 531 -10.44 -3.31 -28.74
C TYR A 531 -11.27 -4.54 -28.37
N GLY A 532 -10.91 -5.26 -27.31
CA GLY A 532 -11.62 -6.47 -26.86
C GLY A 532 -11.62 -7.58 -27.91
N ILE A 533 -10.56 -7.64 -28.73
CA ILE A 533 -10.39 -8.64 -29.80
C ILE A 533 -8.98 -9.20 -29.78
N GLU A 534 -8.83 -10.44 -30.28
CA GLU A 534 -7.51 -11.02 -30.53
C GLU A 534 -6.88 -10.35 -31.75
N LEU A 535 -5.62 -9.92 -31.61
CA LEU A 535 -4.84 -9.28 -32.67
C LEU A 535 -3.72 -10.19 -33.15
N SER A 536 -3.62 -10.37 -34.46
CA SER A 536 -2.57 -11.16 -35.11
C SER A 536 -1.50 -10.26 -35.72
N VAL A 537 -0.22 -10.63 -35.53
CA VAL A 537 0.92 -9.94 -36.17
C VAL A 537 1.06 -10.44 -37.61
N THR A 538 0.86 -9.56 -38.59
CA THR A 538 0.88 -9.90 -40.02
C THR A 538 2.23 -9.61 -40.69
N ASP A 539 2.98 -8.65 -40.17
CA ASP A 539 4.31 -8.27 -40.68
C ASP A 539 5.17 -7.69 -39.54
N ARG A 540 6.47 -7.97 -39.56
CA ARG A 540 7.48 -7.49 -38.59
C ARG A 540 8.60 -6.67 -39.23
N SER A 541 8.44 -6.33 -40.52
CA SER A 541 9.41 -5.52 -41.25
C SER A 541 9.48 -4.10 -40.67
N PRO A 542 10.68 -3.48 -40.60
CA PRO A 542 10.81 -2.10 -40.15
C PRO A 542 9.95 -1.13 -40.98
N TYR A 543 9.36 -0.14 -40.33
CA TYR A 543 8.59 0.93 -40.97
C TYR A 543 9.30 2.26 -40.75
N LEU A 544 9.67 2.94 -41.85
CA LEU A 544 10.46 4.18 -41.81
C LEU A 544 11.81 4.03 -41.06
N GLY A 545 12.42 2.84 -41.12
CA GLY A 545 13.66 2.52 -40.41
C GLY A 545 13.49 2.22 -38.92
N LEU A 546 12.25 2.24 -38.41
CA LEU A 546 11.92 1.92 -37.01
C LEU A 546 11.36 0.50 -36.88
N PRO A 547 11.63 -0.20 -35.76
CA PRO A 547 10.96 -1.45 -35.41
C PRO A 547 9.43 -1.29 -35.44
N CYS A 548 8.75 -2.18 -36.17
CA CYS A 548 7.31 -2.08 -36.38
C CYS A 548 6.68 -3.47 -36.50
N TRP A 549 5.55 -3.68 -35.82
CA TRP A 549 4.65 -4.82 -36.06
C TRP A 549 3.33 -4.32 -36.65
N GLN A 550 2.93 -4.91 -37.77
CA GLN A 550 1.62 -4.68 -38.37
C GLN A 550 0.62 -5.70 -37.83
N LEU A 551 -0.59 -5.24 -37.53
CA LEU A 551 -1.62 -6.01 -36.84
C LEU A 551 -2.90 -6.10 -37.68
N ALA A 552 -3.59 -7.23 -37.56
CA ALA A 552 -4.93 -7.43 -38.10
C ALA A 552 -5.84 -8.15 -37.09
N GLY A 553 -7.12 -7.78 -37.11
CA GLY A 553 -8.19 -8.38 -36.30
C GLY A 553 -9.55 -8.16 -36.95
N THR A 554 -10.60 -8.80 -36.44
CA THR A 554 -11.96 -8.70 -37.01
C THR A 554 -13.02 -8.56 -35.94
N TYR A 555 -14.12 -7.91 -36.31
CA TYR A 555 -15.39 -7.85 -35.59
C TYR A 555 -16.44 -8.57 -36.45
N PRO A 556 -16.56 -9.89 -36.32
CA PRO A 556 -17.37 -10.70 -37.23
C PRO A 556 -18.85 -10.30 -37.23
N GLU A 557 -19.40 -9.98 -36.05
CA GLU A 557 -20.81 -9.63 -35.88
C GLU A 557 -21.16 -8.26 -36.50
N GLN A 558 -20.23 -7.31 -36.42
CA GLN A 558 -20.39 -5.94 -36.94
C GLN A 558 -19.93 -5.81 -38.41
N GLY A 559 -19.26 -6.82 -38.96
CA GLY A 559 -18.71 -6.80 -40.33
C GLY A 559 -17.59 -5.77 -40.51
N LEU A 560 -16.80 -5.54 -39.47
CA LEU A 560 -15.68 -4.59 -39.44
C LEU A 560 -14.35 -5.32 -39.29
N ASN A 561 -13.29 -4.73 -39.85
CA ASN A 561 -11.92 -5.20 -39.69
C ASN A 561 -11.09 -4.17 -38.95
N PHE A 562 -10.21 -4.67 -38.10
CA PHE A 562 -9.14 -3.90 -37.48
C PHE A 562 -7.86 -4.04 -38.31
N ALA A 563 -7.17 -2.92 -38.51
CA ALA A 563 -5.79 -2.90 -38.97
C ALA A 563 -4.99 -1.91 -38.13
N GLY A 564 -3.77 -2.28 -37.73
CA GLY A 564 -2.95 -1.44 -36.88
C GLY A 564 -1.46 -1.56 -37.11
N LYS A 565 -0.69 -0.66 -36.50
CA LYS A 565 0.76 -0.68 -36.43
C LYS A 565 1.21 -0.31 -35.02
N VAL A 566 2.13 -1.10 -34.48
CA VAL A 566 2.88 -0.79 -33.25
C VAL A 566 4.30 -0.46 -33.67
N ILE A 567 4.75 0.76 -33.40
CA ILE A 567 6.06 1.28 -33.83
C ILE A 567 6.85 1.70 -32.60
N ALA A 568 8.07 1.21 -32.44
CA ALA A 568 8.96 1.61 -31.35
C ALA A 568 10.02 2.60 -31.85
N ARG A 569 10.25 3.67 -31.07
CA ARG A 569 11.33 4.64 -31.29
C ARG A 569 12.00 4.95 -29.96
N GLY A 570 13.12 4.28 -29.67
CA GLY A 570 13.69 4.30 -28.32
C GLY A 570 12.66 3.73 -27.33
N ASN A 571 12.36 4.45 -26.26
CA ASN A 571 11.33 4.06 -25.31
C ASN A 571 9.91 4.49 -25.72
N ARG A 572 9.74 5.30 -26.76
CA ARG A 572 8.42 5.71 -27.25
C ARG A 572 7.74 4.61 -28.07
N LEU A 573 6.47 4.36 -27.77
CA LEU A 573 5.59 3.55 -28.61
C LEU A 573 4.56 4.44 -29.32
N TYR A 574 4.40 4.21 -30.63
CA TYR A 574 3.25 4.70 -31.39
C TYR A 574 2.32 3.53 -31.68
N LEU A 575 1.06 3.68 -31.32
CA LEU A 575 -0.01 2.73 -31.59
C LEU A 575 -0.98 3.37 -32.57
N LEU A 576 -0.96 2.89 -33.81
CA LEU A 576 -1.89 3.31 -34.84
C LEU A 576 -2.93 2.21 -35.02
N SER A 577 -4.20 2.57 -35.00
CA SER A 577 -5.28 1.64 -35.29
C SER A 577 -6.36 2.28 -36.13
N GLN A 578 -6.92 1.48 -37.04
CA GLN A 578 -8.11 1.84 -37.80
C GLN A 578 -9.09 0.66 -37.78
N VAL A 579 -10.37 1.00 -37.69
CA VAL A 579 -11.48 0.06 -37.85
C VAL A 579 -12.35 0.53 -39.01
N ASP A 580 -12.62 -0.33 -39.98
CA ASP A 580 -13.48 -0.03 -41.12
C ASP A 580 -14.03 -1.33 -41.75
N ARG A 581 -14.96 -1.22 -42.69
CA ARG A 581 -15.42 -2.33 -43.53
C ARG A 581 -14.30 -2.79 -44.47
N ASN A 582 -14.47 -3.96 -45.08
CA ASN A 582 -13.53 -4.56 -46.05
C ASN A 582 -13.00 -3.61 -47.14
N LYS A 583 -13.80 -2.63 -47.61
CA LYS A 583 -13.39 -1.67 -48.66
C LYS A 583 -12.66 -0.42 -48.13
N ILE A 584 -12.39 -0.32 -46.82
CA ILE A 584 -11.67 0.77 -46.12
C ILE A 584 -12.04 2.19 -46.61
N THR A 585 -13.34 2.48 -46.77
CA THR A 585 -13.78 3.71 -47.45
C THR A 585 -13.55 4.96 -46.61
N TYR A 586 -13.73 4.86 -45.29
CA TYR A 586 -13.67 5.99 -44.37
C TYR A 586 -12.24 6.24 -43.90
N THR A 587 -11.46 5.18 -43.66
CA THR A 587 -10.17 5.29 -42.97
C THR A 587 -8.93 5.20 -43.88
N LYS A 588 -9.08 4.91 -45.20
CA LYS A 588 -7.96 4.68 -46.14
C LYS A 588 -6.81 5.70 -46.13
N LYS A 589 -7.06 6.94 -45.68
CA LYS A 589 -6.06 8.02 -45.66
C LYS A 589 -5.17 7.98 -44.42
N PHE A 590 -5.50 7.20 -43.40
CA PHE A 590 -4.89 7.27 -42.07
C PHE A 590 -3.52 6.57 -42.00
N LEU A 591 -3.49 5.23 -41.97
CA LEU A 591 -2.25 4.45 -41.79
C LEU A 591 -1.12 4.80 -42.79
N PRO A 592 -1.38 5.00 -44.10
CA PRO A 592 -0.31 5.32 -45.05
C PRO A 592 0.26 6.74 -44.90
N SER A 593 -0.36 7.60 -44.10
CA SER A 593 0.01 9.01 -43.96
C SER A 593 0.91 9.33 -42.76
N PHE A 594 1.24 8.33 -41.93
CA PHE A 594 2.11 8.54 -40.78
C PHE A 594 3.55 8.79 -41.24
N GLU A 595 4.07 9.94 -40.85
CA GLU A 595 5.44 10.38 -41.08
C GLU A 595 6.10 10.60 -39.72
N VAL A 596 7.35 10.17 -39.58
CA VAL A 596 8.16 10.41 -38.39
C VAL A 596 8.96 11.69 -38.59
N LEU A 597 8.94 12.58 -37.60
CA LEU A 597 9.72 13.81 -37.56
C LEU A 597 10.96 13.62 -36.65
N PRO A 598 12.02 14.41 -36.83
CA PRO A 598 13.11 14.44 -35.86
C PRO A 598 12.60 14.79 -34.46
N THR A 599 13.02 14.03 -33.45
CA THR A 599 12.79 14.34 -32.03
C THR A 599 14.01 15.09 -31.54
N TYR A 600 13.82 16.34 -31.15
CA TYR A 600 14.87 17.10 -30.48
C TYR A 600 14.59 17.05 -28.97
N PRO A 601 15.64 16.99 -28.12
CA PRO A 601 15.46 17.17 -26.69
C PRO A 601 14.70 18.47 -26.42
N SER A 602 13.92 18.52 -25.34
CA SER A 602 13.16 19.73 -25.02
C SER A 602 14.10 20.95 -24.99
N ALA A 603 13.64 22.09 -25.52
CA ALA A 603 14.39 23.35 -25.40
C ALA A 603 14.37 23.91 -23.97
N HIS A 604 13.70 23.23 -23.03
CA HIS A 604 13.32 23.73 -21.71
C HIS A 604 14.06 23.02 -20.58
N TRP A 605 15.37 22.82 -20.72
CA TRP A 605 16.21 22.43 -19.60
C TRP A 605 16.32 23.59 -18.61
N GLN A 606 16.03 23.33 -17.34
CA GLN A 606 16.13 24.34 -16.28
C GLN A 606 16.89 23.82 -15.06
N PRO A 607 17.66 24.67 -14.36
CA PRO A 607 18.31 24.28 -13.12
C PRO A 607 17.29 24.17 -11.99
N GLN A 608 17.29 23.04 -11.29
CA GLN A 608 16.45 22.76 -10.12
C GLN A 608 17.32 22.67 -8.87
N SER A 609 16.86 23.24 -7.76
CA SER A 609 17.48 23.06 -6.43
C SER A 609 17.11 21.68 -5.89
N LEU A 610 18.11 20.88 -5.52
CA LEU A 610 17.96 19.52 -5.01
C LEU A 610 18.68 19.37 -3.66
N ALA A 611 18.39 18.28 -2.94
CA ALA A 611 19.00 17.92 -1.66
C ALA A 611 18.95 19.05 -0.61
N GLY A 612 17.80 19.71 -0.47
CA GLY A 612 17.63 20.82 0.49
C GLY A 612 18.43 22.09 0.12
N ASP A 613 18.44 22.45 -1.17
CA ASP A 613 19.19 23.58 -1.75
C ASP A 613 20.73 23.44 -1.77
N GLU A 614 21.26 22.28 -1.41
CA GLU A 614 22.71 22.01 -1.42
C GLU A 614 23.33 21.99 -2.83
N VAL A 615 22.54 21.64 -3.84
CA VAL A 615 23.01 21.53 -5.23
C VAL A 615 21.95 21.91 -6.25
N LYS A 616 22.35 22.64 -7.29
CA LYS A 616 21.52 22.95 -8.46
C LYS A 616 21.95 22.09 -9.64
N MET A 617 21.01 21.36 -10.23
CA MET A 617 21.24 20.47 -11.37
C MET A 617 20.23 20.72 -12.50
N TRP A 618 20.65 20.55 -13.76
CA TRP A 618 19.79 20.78 -14.93
C TRP A 618 18.87 19.59 -15.19
N LEU A 619 17.57 19.81 -15.32
CA LEU A 619 16.59 18.76 -15.61
C LEU A 619 15.70 19.11 -16.81
N PRO A 620 15.19 18.12 -17.58
CA PRO A 620 14.43 18.35 -18.81
C PRO A 620 12.96 18.71 -18.59
N ALA A 621 12.44 18.45 -17.38
CA ALA A 621 11.07 18.68 -16.93
C ALA A 621 11.04 18.79 -15.40
N THR A 622 9.87 19.03 -14.83
CA THR A 622 9.65 18.93 -13.38
C THR A 622 9.95 17.49 -12.94
N PRO A 623 10.89 17.28 -12.01
CA PRO A 623 11.21 15.93 -11.56
C PRO A 623 10.15 15.36 -10.62
N VAL A 624 10.07 14.04 -10.59
CA VAL A 624 9.54 13.31 -9.44
C VAL A 624 10.70 13.02 -8.50
N SER A 625 10.54 13.30 -7.21
CA SER A 625 11.60 13.11 -6.22
C SER A 625 11.08 12.47 -4.95
N SER A 626 11.82 11.51 -4.41
CA SER A 626 11.64 11.02 -3.04
C SER A 626 12.83 11.41 -2.19
N THR A 627 12.56 11.74 -0.93
CA THR A 627 13.58 11.98 0.08
C THR A 627 13.38 11.00 1.22
N ARG A 628 14.44 10.30 1.59
CA ARG A 628 14.46 9.41 2.76
C ARG A 628 15.42 9.97 3.79
N ASP A 629 14.89 10.33 4.96
CA ASP A 629 15.70 10.54 6.16
C ASP A 629 16.02 9.18 6.78
N ALA A 630 17.27 8.75 6.59
CA ALA A 630 17.77 7.47 7.04
C ALA A 630 18.65 7.61 8.30
N ARG A 631 18.68 8.77 8.97
CA ARG A 631 19.52 8.97 10.18
C ARG A 631 19.26 7.94 11.27
N ASN A 632 18.00 7.50 11.40
CA ASN A 632 17.59 6.49 12.38
C ASN A 632 17.54 5.06 11.83
N ASP A 633 17.71 4.88 10.52
CA ASP A 633 17.73 3.58 9.85
C ASP A 633 19.15 3.00 9.88
N GLN A 634 19.30 1.79 10.42
CA GLN A 634 20.58 1.08 10.51
C GLN A 634 20.86 0.21 9.28
N THR A 635 19.88 -0.01 8.41
CA THR A 635 20.01 -0.91 7.25
C THR A 635 20.74 -0.26 6.07
N VAL A 636 20.93 1.06 6.10
CA VAL A 636 21.61 1.82 5.05
C VAL A 636 22.66 2.77 5.64
N PRO A 637 23.80 2.98 4.96
CA PRO A 637 24.88 3.78 5.50
C PRO A 637 24.61 5.29 5.46
N GLU A 638 23.84 5.80 4.50
CA GLU A 638 23.60 7.24 4.35
C GLU A 638 22.65 7.81 5.42
N ASN A 639 22.83 9.09 5.74
CA ASN A 639 21.91 9.86 6.58
C ASN A 639 20.68 10.33 5.80
N PHE A 640 20.88 10.72 4.54
CA PHE A 640 19.80 11.12 3.64
C PHE A 640 20.03 10.51 2.28
N ARG A 641 18.95 10.04 1.67
CA ARG A 641 18.91 9.62 0.27
C ARG A 641 17.89 10.48 -0.46
N TYR A 642 18.33 11.13 -1.52
CA TYR A 642 17.45 11.84 -2.45
C TYR A 642 17.46 11.08 -3.76
N GLN A 643 16.32 10.60 -4.20
CA GLN A 643 16.15 9.95 -5.50
C GLN A 643 15.30 10.85 -6.36
N ILE A 644 15.84 11.24 -7.51
CA ILE A 644 15.21 12.19 -8.42
C ILE A 644 15.19 11.54 -9.78
N GLN A 645 14.04 11.58 -10.44
CA GLN A 645 13.91 11.19 -11.84
C GLN A 645 13.32 12.37 -12.62
N ALA A 646 13.54 12.41 -13.94
CA ALA A 646 12.80 13.28 -14.84
C ALA A 646 12.74 12.68 -16.26
N SER A 647 11.56 12.74 -16.86
CA SER A 647 11.33 12.33 -18.26
C SER A 647 11.35 13.55 -19.17
N ASP A 648 12.11 13.52 -20.26
CA ASP A 648 12.05 14.49 -21.34
C ASP A 648 10.88 14.16 -22.28
N PRO A 649 9.78 14.92 -22.23
CA PRO A 649 8.57 14.59 -22.99
C PRO A 649 8.75 14.74 -24.50
N ALA A 650 9.78 15.45 -24.98
CA ALA A 650 10.03 15.63 -26.41
C ALA A 650 10.79 14.46 -27.04
N SER A 651 11.71 13.85 -26.30
CA SER A 651 12.56 12.77 -26.80
C SER A 651 12.16 11.39 -26.26
N GLY A 652 11.38 11.34 -25.18
CA GLY A 652 11.18 10.15 -24.36
C GLY A 652 12.41 9.82 -23.51
N GLY A 653 13.53 10.53 -23.68
CA GLY A 653 14.73 10.32 -22.89
C GLY A 653 14.48 10.59 -21.41
N ASN A 654 15.25 9.97 -20.54
CA ASN A 654 15.03 10.04 -19.11
C ASN A 654 16.35 10.24 -18.39
N VAL A 655 16.25 10.86 -17.21
CA VAL A 655 17.37 11.06 -16.31
C VAL A 655 17.00 10.63 -14.89
N GLN A 656 17.98 10.09 -14.18
CA GLN A 656 17.89 9.71 -12.77
C GLN A 656 19.11 10.27 -12.03
N ILE A 657 18.89 10.74 -10.81
CA ILE A 657 19.91 11.23 -9.89
C ILE A 657 19.66 10.58 -8.53
N ASP A 658 20.69 9.95 -7.97
CA ASP A 658 20.71 9.61 -6.55
C ASP A 658 21.77 10.46 -5.86
N ILE A 659 21.38 11.14 -4.78
CA ILE A 659 22.26 11.95 -3.93
C ILE A 659 22.21 11.36 -2.52
N PHE A 660 23.38 11.02 -1.98
CA PHE A 660 23.53 10.45 -0.65
C PHE A 660 24.35 11.37 0.24
N ALA A 661 23.79 11.72 1.40
CA ALA A 661 24.54 12.39 2.46
C ALA A 661 25.15 11.33 3.38
N MET A 662 26.47 11.13 3.32
CA MET A 662 27.13 10.08 4.11
C MET A 662 27.49 10.58 5.53
N PRO A 663 27.45 9.71 6.55
CA PRO A 663 27.94 10.04 7.89
C PRO A 663 29.44 10.36 7.91
N ASP A 664 29.88 11.20 8.85
CA ASP A 664 31.29 11.60 8.99
C ASP A 664 32.24 10.44 9.30
N LEU A 665 31.72 9.34 9.88
CA LEU A 665 32.48 8.14 10.19
C LEU A 665 32.57 7.17 9.01
N PHE A 666 31.78 7.36 7.95
CA PHE A 666 31.78 6.49 6.79
C PHE A 666 33.04 6.70 5.97
N GLY A 667 33.66 5.60 5.55
CA GLY A 667 34.79 5.65 4.63
C GLY A 667 35.05 4.32 3.96
N VAL A 668 35.66 4.38 2.78
CA VAL A 668 35.96 3.22 1.95
C VAL A 668 37.46 3.12 1.67
N VAL A 669 38.00 1.91 1.80
CA VAL A 669 39.42 1.63 1.60
C VAL A 669 39.78 1.34 0.14
N ASP A 670 38.86 0.76 -0.65
CA ASP A 670 39.06 0.48 -2.07
C ASP A 670 38.13 1.35 -2.94
N THR A 671 38.67 2.48 -3.39
CA THR A 671 37.97 3.43 -4.27
C THR A 671 37.54 2.80 -5.60
N ASN A 672 38.29 1.83 -6.15
CA ASN A 672 37.92 1.21 -7.41
C ASN A 672 36.71 0.29 -7.23
N LEU A 673 36.73 -0.55 -6.20
CA LEU A 673 35.61 -1.43 -5.88
C LEU A 673 34.33 -0.63 -5.58
N PHE A 674 34.45 0.50 -4.85
CA PHE A 674 33.34 1.41 -4.59
C PHE A 674 32.68 1.93 -5.89
N PHE A 675 33.49 2.37 -6.87
CA PHE A 675 32.95 2.82 -8.15
C PHE A 675 32.37 1.67 -8.99
N GLU A 676 33.01 0.48 -9.00
CA GLU A 676 32.47 -0.68 -9.73
C GLU A 676 31.08 -1.07 -9.21
N GLN A 677 30.90 -1.13 -7.89
CA GLN A 677 29.60 -1.40 -7.27
C GLN A 677 28.56 -0.34 -7.68
N ALA A 678 28.93 0.94 -7.65
CA ALA A 678 28.05 2.02 -8.06
C ALA A 678 27.57 1.92 -9.52
N PHE A 679 28.39 1.39 -10.43
CA PHE A 679 27.96 1.14 -11.82
C PHE A 679 27.10 -0.13 -11.95
N GLN A 680 27.43 -1.19 -11.22
CA GLN A 680 26.65 -2.43 -11.22
C GLN A 680 25.21 -2.19 -10.78
N ASP A 681 24.99 -1.32 -9.78
CA ASP A 681 23.65 -0.93 -9.31
C ASP A 681 22.77 -0.32 -10.43
N PHE A 682 23.38 0.28 -11.46
CA PHE A 682 22.66 0.92 -12.56
C PHE A 682 22.56 0.10 -13.84
N THR A 683 23.26 -1.03 -13.93
CA THR A 683 23.35 -1.86 -15.14
C THR A 683 22.71 -3.23 -14.94
N GLY A 684 21.97 -3.70 -15.93
CA GLY A 684 21.43 -5.05 -15.96
C GLY A 684 22.44 -6.09 -16.46
N PRO A 685 22.18 -7.39 -16.24
CA PRO A 685 23.09 -8.48 -16.63
C PRO A 685 23.34 -8.64 -18.14
N ARG A 686 22.61 -7.90 -18.99
CA ARG A 686 22.77 -7.89 -20.46
C ARG A 686 23.33 -6.59 -21.01
N ASP A 687 23.58 -5.61 -20.15
CA ASP A 687 24.17 -4.36 -20.58
C ASP A 687 25.65 -4.56 -20.89
N SER A 688 26.13 -3.96 -21.98
CA SER A 688 27.52 -4.12 -22.39
C SER A 688 28.24 -2.79 -22.30
N PHE A 689 29.39 -2.80 -21.65
CA PHE A 689 30.26 -1.64 -21.52
C PHE A 689 30.79 -1.19 -22.90
N LEU A 690 30.62 0.09 -23.22
CA LEU A 690 31.07 0.68 -24.49
C LEU A 690 32.26 1.62 -24.31
N GLN A 691 32.20 2.51 -23.32
CA GLN A 691 33.20 3.57 -23.12
C GLN A 691 33.34 3.96 -21.65
N HIS A 692 34.56 4.32 -21.24
CA HIS A 692 34.87 4.88 -19.92
C HIS A 692 35.63 6.21 -20.09
N LYS A 693 35.28 7.19 -19.25
CA LYS A 693 35.93 8.49 -19.15
C LYS A 693 36.10 8.84 -17.67
N LEU A 694 37.34 9.19 -17.28
CA LEU A 694 37.58 9.82 -16.00
C LEU A 694 37.11 11.27 -16.06
N ILE A 695 36.40 11.71 -15.02
CA ILE A 695 35.90 13.08 -14.95
C ILE A 695 36.75 13.89 -13.98
N GLN A 696 37.11 15.09 -14.42
CA GLN A 696 37.46 16.20 -13.56
C GLN A 696 36.36 17.23 -13.77
N LEU A 697 35.53 17.45 -12.75
CA LEU A 697 34.52 18.51 -12.83
C LEU A 697 35.24 19.85 -13.03
N PRO A 698 34.71 20.77 -13.86
CA PRO A 698 35.23 22.13 -13.88
C PRO A 698 35.06 22.72 -12.47
N TYR A 699 36.01 23.53 -12.00
CA TYR A 699 36.08 24.18 -10.66
C TYR A 699 36.88 23.40 -9.57
N PRO A 700 37.68 24.11 -8.75
CA PRO A 700 39.14 23.95 -8.71
C PRO A 700 39.70 22.86 -7.76
N ALA A 701 38.88 21.93 -7.28
CA ALA A 701 39.37 20.80 -6.45
C ALA A 701 39.35 19.49 -7.24
N PRO A 702 40.29 18.55 -7.01
CA PRO A 702 40.33 17.28 -7.72
C PRO A 702 39.23 16.34 -7.21
N VAL A 703 37.99 16.59 -7.61
CA VAL A 703 36.88 15.64 -7.46
C VAL A 703 37.17 14.47 -8.39
N LYS A 704 37.32 13.27 -7.81
CA LYS A 704 37.45 12.02 -8.57
C LYS A 704 36.06 11.49 -8.89
N GLY A 705 35.74 11.42 -10.18
CA GLY A 705 34.52 10.79 -10.68
C GLY A 705 34.78 9.94 -11.92
N GLN A 706 33.83 9.09 -12.26
CA GLN A 706 33.87 8.24 -13.46
C GLN A 706 32.57 8.39 -14.25
N GLU A 707 32.70 8.37 -15.57
CA GLU A 707 31.60 8.30 -16.51
C GLU A 707 31.73 7.04 -17.37
N ARG A 708 30.64 6.33 -17.58
CA ARG A 708 30.61 5.16 -18.45
C ARG A 708 29.38 5.16 -19.36
N LEU A 709 29.58 4.70 -20.58
CA LEU A 709 28.52 4.49 -21.56
C LEU A 709 28.32 2.98 -21.73
N PHE A 710 27.06 2.54 -21.74
CA PHE A 710 26.71 1.14 -21.97
C PHE A 710 25.63 1.03 -23.06
N SER A 711 25.65 -0.06 -23.82
CA SER A 711 24.51 -0.50 -24.61
C SER A 711 23.52 -1.22 -23.70
N THR A 712 22.24 -1.15 -24.04
CA THR A 712 21.19 -1.89 -23.34
C THR A 712 20.77 -3.13 -24.12
N ASN A 713 19.87 -3.94 -23.55
CA ASN A 713 19.18 -5.04 -24.23
C ASN A 713 18.16 -4.56 -25.30
N ASN A 714 18.00 -3.25 -25.48
CA ASN A 714 17.26 -2.61 -26.57
C ASN A 714 18.24 -1.87 -27.48
N SER A 715 18.34 -2.30 -28.75
CA SER A 715 19.29 -1.76 -29.72
C SER A 715 19.13 -0.27 -30.03
N GLY A 716 17.97 0.33 -29.75
CA GLY A 716 17.71 1.75 -29.91
C GLY A 716 18.03 2.60 -28.68
N ILE A 717 18.44 2.00 -27.56
CA ILE A 717 18.63 2.67 -26.27
C ILE A 717 20.04 2.45 -25.74
N LEU A 718 20.68 3.56 -25.40
CA LEU A 718 21.96 3.61 -24.70
C LEU A 718 21.74 4.17 -23.29
N GLN A 719 22.74 3.99 -22.43
CA GLN A 719 22.76 4.57 -21.10
C GLN A 719 24.13 5.19 -20.80
N ARG A 720 24.12 6.40 -20.24
CA ARG A 720 25.28 7.15 -19.79
C ARG A 720 25.17 7.30 -18.27
N ILE A 721 26.17 6.82 -17.54
CA ILE A 721 26.17 6.82 -16.07
C ILE A 721 27.39 7.62 -15.60
N GLN A 722 27.20 8.50 -14.63
CA GLN A 722 28.24 9.29 -14.00
C GLN A 722 28.15 9.12 -12.48
N VAL A 723 29.29 8.88 -11.84
CA VAL A 723 29.40 8.77 -10.38
C VAL A 723 30.54 9.66 -9.90
N TYR A 724 30.28 10.46 -8.86
CA TYR A 724 31.30 11.35 -8.27
C TYR A 724 31.01 11.62 -6.79
N THR A 725 31.92 12.32 -6.13
CA THR A 725 31.82 12.66 -4.69
C THR A 725 32.19 14.13 -4.45
N GLN A 726 31.61 14.75 -3.44
CA GLN A 726 31.87 16.15 -3.06
C GLN A 726 31.77 16.26 -1.53
N GLY A 727 32.90 16.41 -0.83
CA GLY A 727 32.93 16.29 0.64
C GLY A 727 32.39 14.92 1.10
N SER A 728 31.33 14.94 1.93
CA SER A 728 30.60 13.74 2.39
C SER A 728 29.45 13.31 1.48
N TRP A 729 29.23 14.03 0.37
CA TRP A 729 28.19 13.70 -0.59
C TRP A 729 28.69 12.68 -1.62
N TRP A 730 27.86 11.67 -1.88
CA TRP A 730 28.02 10.75 -2.99
C TRP A 730 26.88 10.98 -3.99
N VAL A 731 27.22 11.18 -5.26
CA VAL A 731 26.24 11.43 -6.31
C VAL A 731 26.38 10.42 -7.42
N ARG A 732 25.24 9.90 -7.87
CA ARG A 732 25.13 9.07 -9.05
C ARG A 732 24.09 9.65 -9.99
N LYS A 733 24.42 9.68 -11.27
CA LYS A 733 23.57 10.19 -12.34
C LYS A 733 23.50 9.18 -13.46
N LYS A 734 22.31 9.00 -14.00
CA LYS A 734 22.06 8.14 -15.15
C LYS A 734 21.19 8.90 -16.14
N ALA A 735 21.52 8.81 -17.41
CA ALA A 735 20.65 9.19 -18.50
C ALA A 735 20.47 7.98 -19.41
N PHE A 736 19.24 7.74 -19.85
CA PHE A 736 18.94 6.69 -20.83
C PHE A 736 18.06 7.24 -21.95
N GLY A 737 18.31 6.77 -23.17
CA GLY A 737 17.59 7.21 -24.37
C GLY A 737 18.34 6.85 -25.65
N THR A 738 17.91 7.44 -26.76
CA THR A 738 18.58 7.25 -28.06
C THR A 738 19.98 7.85 -28.08
N ALA A 739 20.83 7.42 -29.02
CA ALA A 739 22.17 7.97 -29.17
C ALA A 739 22.17 9.50 -29.38
N ASP A 740 21.24 10.01 -30.19
CA ASP A 740 21.10 11.45 -30.44
C ASP A 740 20.68 12.22 -29.19
N TYR A 741 19.81 11.64 -28.35
CA TYR A 741 19.43 12.24 -27.07
C TYR A 741 20.63 12.34 -26.11
N LEU A 742 21.41 11.26 -25.96
CA LEU A 742 22.57 11.25 -25.07
C LEU A 742 23.72 12.15 -25.55
N ALA A 743 23.74 12.49 -26.84
CA ALA A 743 24.68 13.43 -27.44
C ALA A 743 24.18 14.89 -27.44
N SER A 744 23.04 15.18 -26.82
CA SER A 744 22.44 16.50 -26.82
C SER A 744 23.08 17.49 -25.84
N GLU A 745 22.97 18.79 -26.14
CA GLU A 745 23.45 19.86 -25.26
C GLU A 745 22.77 19.82 -23.87
N GLY A 746 21.50 19.45 -23.80
CA GLY A 746 20.76 19.30 -22.55
C GLY A 746 21.36 18.22 -21.63
N ILE A 747 21.69 17.05 -22.21
CA ILE A 747 22.37 15.97 -21.49
C ILE A 747 23.80 16.37 -21.08
N ASP A 748 24.51 17.12 -21.91
CA ASP A 748 25.83 17.64 -21.51
C ASP A 748 25.72 18.64 -20.35
N ARG A 749 24.67 19.46 -20.29
CA ARG A 749 24.38 20.31 -19.11
C ARG A 749 24.00 19.48 -17.88
N PHE A 750 23.22 18.41 -18.04
CA PHE A 750 22.87 17.50 -16.94
C PHE A 750 24.10 16.85 -16.29
N PHE A 751 25.07 16.40 -17.08
CA PHE A 751 26.28 15.75 -16.56
C PHE A 751 27.40 16.71 -16.14
N ASN A 752 27.45 17.94 -16.66
CA ASN A 752 28.58 18.85 -16.41
C ASN A 752 28.19 20.18 -15.73
N GLY A 753 26.90 20.44 -15.53
CA GLY A 753 26.38 21.75 -15.14
C GLY A 753 26.07 21.94 -13.65
N ASP A 754 26.55 21.05 -12.79
CA ASP A 754 26.26 21.08 -11.35
C ASP A 754 26.82 22.30 -10.65
N LYS A 755 26.02 22.87 -9.75
CA LYS A 755 26.44 23.99 -8.90
C LYS A 755 26.09 23.70 -7.44
N TRP A 756 27.09 23.35 -6.66
CA TRP A 756 26.97 23.16 -5.21
C TRP A 756 26.92 24.50 -4.49
N ALA A 757 26.21 24.54 -3.35
CA ALA A 757 26.16 25.70 -2.47
C ALA A 757 27.52 25.98 -1.79
N THR A 758 28.32 24.93 -1.61
CA THR A 758 29.68 24.99 -1.05
C THR A 758 30.75 24.90 -2.13
N ASP A 759 31.91 25.50 -1.87
CA ASP A 759 33.08 25.38 -2.74
C ASP A 759 33.50 23.90 -2.88
N PRO A 760 34.12 23.50 -4.02
CA PRO A 760 34.64 22.14 -4.21
C PRO A 760 35.59 21.70 -3.08
N VAL A 761 35.27 20.58 -2.41
CA VAL A 761 36.10 19.99 -1.34
C VAL A 761 36.44 18.55 -1.68
N ALA A 762 37.67 18.13 -1.37
CA ALA A 762 38.08 16.75 -1.53
C ALA A 762 37.15 15.80 -0.74
N SER A 763 36.84 14.65 -1.35
CA SER A 763 36.00 13.62 -0.72
C SER A 763 36.54 13.20 0.64
N THR A 764 35.67 13.17 1.63
CA THR A 764 35.96 12.61 2.97
C THR A 764 35.79 11.10 2.98
N LEU A 765 35.02 10.53 2.05
CA LEU A 765 34.75 9.09 1.94
C LEU A 765 36.02 8.27 1.68
N PHE A 766 37.04 8.86 1.04
CA PHE A 766 38.31 8.20 0.72
C PHE A 766 39.44 8.56 1.68
N GLN A 767 39.15 9.33 2.73
CA GLN A 767 40.12 9.67 3.78
C GLN A 767 39.89 8.71 4.94
N ALA A 768 40.86 7.83 5.24
CA ALA A 768 40.70 6.75 6.21
C ALA A 768 40.15 7.24 7.58
N PRO A 769 38.88 7.00 7.91
CA PRO A 769 38.34 7.33 9.23
C PRO A 769 38.65 6.21 10.24
N THR A 770 39.41 5.19 9.84
CA THR A 770 39.67 3.93 10.56
C THR A 770 39.94 4.13 12.04
N VAL A 771 40.83 5.06 12.42
CA VAL A 771 41.15 5.34 13.83
C VAL A 771 39.93 5.88 14.59
N ARG A 772 39.17 6.80 13.98
CA ARG A 772 37.96 7.38 14.58
C ARG A 772 36.82 6.36 14.64
N LEU A 773 36.64 5.56 13.59
CA LEU A 773 35.64 4.50 13.55
C LEU A 773 35.92 3.41 14.59
N LEU A 774 37.17 2.95 14.73
CA LEU A 774 37.55 2.01 15.80
C LEU A 774 37.26 2.55 17.19
N ALA A 775 37.60 3.82 17.43
CA ALA A 775 37.33 4.47 18.71
C ALA A 775 35.82 4.56 18.99
N ALA A 776 35.01 4.89 17.98
CA ALA A 776 33.56 4.99 18.10
C ALA A 776 32.89 3.61 18.29
N LEU A 777 33.35 2.56 17.58
CA LEU A 777 32.89 1.19 17.77
C LEU A 777 33.25 0.62 19.15
N SER A 778 34.30 1.14 19.79
CA SER A 778 34.70 0.77 21.16
C SER A 778 34.00 1.59 22.25
N SER A 779 33.14 2.54 21.87
CA SER A 779 32.48 3.45 22.81
C SER A 779 31.41 2.74 23.64
N SER A 780 31.33 3.08 24.93
CA SER A 780 30.20 2.68 25.78
C SER A 780 28.96 3.57 25.60
N ASP A 781 29.10 4.71 24.92
CA ASP A 781 27.98 5.57 24.54
C ASP A 781 27.21 4.92 23.38
N THR A 782 25.95 4.57 23.64
CA THR A 782 25.09 3.86 22.70
C THR A 782 24.76 4.69 21.45
N LEU A 783 24.74 6.02 21.53
CA LEU A 783 24.51 6.89 20.37
C LEU A 783 25.74 6.90 19.45
N ILE A 784 26.93 6.97 20.05
CA ILE A 784 28.19 6.92 19.30
C ILE A 784 28.37 5.54 18.66
N LEU A 785 28.13 4.46 19.41
CA LEU A 785 28.22 3.09 18.90
C LEU A 785 27.21 2.86 17.76
N LYS A 786 25.96 3.31 17.93
CA LYS A 786 24.94 3.21 16.87
C LYS A 786 25.33 3.97 15.61
N ALA A 787 25.84 5.19 15.74
CA ALA A 787 26.34 5.95 14.59
C ALA A 787 27.54 5.27 13.91
N ALA A 788 28.41 4.63 14.69
CA ALA A 788 29.56 3.90 14.18
C ALA A 788 29.15 2.60 13.45
N LEU A 789 28.18 1.87 13.97
CA LEU A 789 27.64 0.66 13.35
C LEU A 789 27.00 0.96 11.99
N LYS A 790 26.19 2.02 11.92
CA LYS A 790 25.64 2.53 10.65
C LYS A 790 26.73 2.85 9.62
N ALA A 791 27.87 3.38 10.06
CA ALA A 791 28.98 3.73 9.17
C ALA A 791 29.92 2.55 8.85
N PHE A 792 29.79 1.41 9.54
CA PHE A 792 30.67 0.27 9.41
C PHE A 792 30.22 -0.64 8.26
N ASP A 793 30.89 -0.50 7.12
CA ASP A 793 30.85 -1.46 6.01
C ASP A 793 31.90 -2.59 6.22
N PRO A 794 31.50 -3.87 6.33
CA PRO A 794 32.41 -5.02 6.52
C PRO A 794 33.44 -5.23 5.39
N LEU A 795 33.15 -4.75 4.18
CA LEU A 795 34.03 -4.86 3.00
C LEU A 795 35.01 -3.70 2.89
N GLN A 796 34.57 -2.50 3.28
CA GLN A 796 35.23 -1.26 2.88
C GLN A 796 35.81 -0.45 4.04
N SER A 797 35.50 -0.76 5.29
CA SER A 797 35.89 0.09 6.43
C SER A 797 37.33 -0.12 6.92
N PHE A 798 37.89 -1.32 6.74
CA PHE A 798 39.12 -1.76 7.39
C PHE A 798 40.09 -2.46 6.45
N LYS A 799 41.39 -2.39 6.77
CA LYS A 799 42.46 -3.11 6.08
C LYS A 799 42.96 -4.27 6.95
N PRO A 800 43.66 -5.27 6.37
CA PRO A 800 44.24 -6.37 7.14
C PRO A 800 45.19 -5.96 8.27
N ALA A 801 45.74 -4.74 8.24
CA ALA A 801 46.60 -4.21 9.31
C ALA A 801 45.81 -3.87 10.60
N ASP A 802 44.50 -3.68 10.51
CA ASP A 802 43.63 -3.26 11.62
C ASP A 802 43.09 -4.47 12.42
N PHE A 803 43.28 -5.69 11.91
CA PHE A 803 42.68 -6.92 12.46
C PHE A 803 43.04 -7.20 13.92
N PRO A 804 44.27 -6.97 14.41
CA PRO A 804 44.56 -7.15 15.83
C PRO A 804 43.68 -6.31 16.76
N GLN A 805 43.31 -5.10 16.34
CA GLN A 805 42.41 -4.21 17.11
C GLN A 805 40.95 -4.69 17.02
N LEU A 806 40.53 -5.19 15.85
CA LEU A 806 39.20 -5.78 15.65
C LEU A 806 39.00 -7.08 16.45
N VAL A 807 40.05 -7.90 16.60
CA VAL A 807 40.07 -9.09 17.49
C VAL A 807 39.78 -8.67 18.93
N GLN A 808 40.46 -7.63 19.41
CA GLN A 808 40.17 -7.09 20.75
C GLN A 808 38.74 -6.56 20.85
N LEU A 809 38.25 -5.84 19.84
CA LEU A 809 36.88 -5.34 19.82
C LEU A 809 35.83 -6.46 19.86
N LEU A 810 36.06 -7.56 19.13
CA LEU A 810 35.19 -8.74 19.14
C LEU A 810 35.16 -9.41 20.53
N LEU A 811 36.32 -9.53 21.19
CA LEU A 811 36.42 -10.09 22.54
C LEU A 811 35.69 -9.22 23.57
N HIS A 812 35.87 -7.90 23.53
CA HIS A 812 35.21 -6.97 24.45
C HIS A 812 33.70 -6.91 24.22
N SER A 813 33.27 -6.83 22.95
CA SER A 813 31.84 -6.76 22.64
C SER A 813 31.08 -7.96 23.18
N SER A 814 31.72 -9.14 23.15
CA SER A 814 31.15 -10.39 23.63
C SER A 814 30.89 -10.46 25.14
N GLN A 815 31.49 -9.56 25.93
CA GLN A 815 31.23 -9.47 27.37
C GLN A 815 29.89 -8.76 27.69
N THR A 816 29.27 -8.12 26.70
CA THR A 816 28.01 -7.37 26.85
C THR A 816 26.93 -7.95 25.93
N THR A 817 25.75 -8.20 26.50
CA THR A 817 24.58 -8.73 25.78
C THR A 817 23.56 -7.62 25.57
N ASN A 818 23.73 -6.85 24.50
CA ASN A 818 22.71 -5.93 24.00
C ASN A 818 22.72 -5.92 22.46
N ALA A 819 21.62 -5.45 21.86
CA ALA A 819 21.39 -5.51 20.43
C ALA A 819 22.51 -4.85 19.59
N LEU A 820 23.06 -3.72 20.03
CA LEU A 820 24.14 -3.03 19.30
C LEU A 820 25.45 -3.83 19.32
N HIS A 821 25.77 -4.49 20.43
CA HIS A 821 26.95 -5.34 20.50
C HIS A 821 26.74 -6.66 19.75
N ASP A 822 25.51 -7.17 19.68
CA ASP A 822 25.14 -8.29 18.81
C ASP A 822 25.37 -7.93 17.33
N GLU A 823 24.92 -6.76 16.91
CA GLU A 823 25.13 -6.23 15.55
C GLU A 823 26.63 -6.03 15.25
N LEU A 824 27.38 -5.43 16.19
CA LEU A 824 28.84 -5.29 16.07
C LEU A 824 29.52 -6.64 15.85
N ARG A 825 29.15 -7.67 16.64
CA ARG A 825 29.70 -9.02 16.47
C ARG A 825 29.40 -9.56 15.09
N GLN A 826 28.19 -9.38 14.58
CA GLN A 826 27.82 -9.85 13.24
C GLN A 826 28.66 -9.18 12.14
N HIS A 827 28.79 -7.85 12.17
CA HIS A 827 29.62 -7.13 11.20
C HIS A 827 31.11 -7.54 11.26
N LEU A 828 31.65 -7.75 12.48
CA LEU A 828 33.02 -8.22 12.66
C LEU A 828 33.22 -9.64 12.14
N MET A 829 32.27 -10.55 12.38
CA MET A 829 32.32 -11.92 11.86
C MET A 829 32.33 -11.91 10.33
N GLU A 830 31.41 -11.16 9.71
CA GLU A 830 31.37 -11.03 8.24
C GLU A 830 32.69 -10.48 7.67
N LEU A 831 33.25 -9.45 8.30
CA LEU A 831 34.55 -8.90 7.92
C LEU A 831 35.66 -9.95 7.96
N PHE A 832 35.74 -10.75 9.04
CA PHE A 832 36.76 -11.80 9.13
C PHE A 832 36.55 -12.89 8.08
N SER A 833 35.32 -13.31 7.83
CA SER A 833 35.01 -14.31 6.80
C SER A 833 35.59 -13.93 5.43
N ARG A 834 35.31 -12.69 5.02
CA ARG A 834 35.69 -12.20 3.69
C ARG A 834 37.19 -11.95 3.55
N ALA A 835 37.93 -11.95 4.66
CA ALA A 835 39.37 -11.80 4.68
C ALA A 835 40.14 -13.11 4.44
N GLY A 836 39.44 -14.24 4.24
CA GLY A 836 40.03 -15.55 3.99
C GLY A 836 40.92 -16.01 5.15
N GLN A 837 42.08 -16.60 4.82
CA GLN A 837 42.99 -17.20 5.83
C GLN A 837 43.35 -16.26 6.99
N LYS A 838 43.58 -14.96 6.73
CA LYS A 838 43.92 -14.00 7.80
C LYS A 838 42.76 -13.77 8.77
N GLY A 839 41.54 -13.79 8.27
CA GLY A 839 40.35 -13.70 9.12
C GLY A 839 40.13 -14.98 9.92
N GLN A 840 40.31 -16.14 9.30
CA GLN A 840 40.29 -17.44 9.98
C GLN A 840 41.34 -17.51 11.10
N ASP A 841 42.56 -17.01 10.88
CA ASP A 841 43.61 -16.91 11.91
C ASP A 841 43.16 -16.00 13.08
N SER A 842 42.51 -14.88 12.77
CA SER A 842 41.98 -13.92 13.77
C SER A 842 40.84 -14.52 14.59
N LEU A 843 39.95 -15.30 13.98
CA LEU A 843 38.88 -16.02 14.66
C LEU A 843 39.42 -17.15 15.55
N ALA A 844 40.47 -17.86 15.11
CA ALA A 844 41.15 -18.85 15.92
C ALA A 844 41.79 -18.23 17.17
N GLU A 845 42.44 -17.07 17.00
CA GLU A 845 42.97 -16.28 18.12
C GLU A 845 41.86 -15.84 19.08
N CYS A 846 40.74 -15.32 18.58
CA CYS A 846 39.58 -14.96 19.40
C CYS A 846 39.03 -16.17 20.17
N PHE A 847 38.89 -17.33 19.53
CA PHE A 847 38.38 -18.54 20.16
C PHE A 847 39.28 -19.02 21.31
N ALA A 848 40.59 -18.93 21.13
CA ALA A 848 41.58 -19.25 22.16
C ALA A 848 41.51 -18.28 23.34
N GLN A 849 41.43 -16.97 23.08
CA GLN A 849 41.36 -15.93 24.11
C GLN A 849 40.01 -15.87 24.84
N ALA A 850 38.92 -16.34 24.22
CA ALA A 850 37.58 -16.32 24.81
C ALA A 850 37.42 -17.18 26.08
N GLY A 851 38.35 -18.08 26.39
CA GLY A 851 38.30 -18.91 27.61
C GLY A 851 36.96 -19.65 27.74
N THR A 852 36.32 -19.64 28.90
CA THR A 852 35.02 -20.33 29.14
C THR A 852 33.79 -19.60 28.56
N HIS A 853 33.96 -18.54 27.78
CA HIS A 853 32.85 -17.74 27.25
C HIS A 853 32.10 -18.46 26.11
N ALA A 854 31.19 -19.36 26.49
CA ALA A 854 30.49 -20.27 25.57
C ALA A 854 29.79 -19.54 24.40
N VAL A 855 29.21 -18.36 24.64
CA VAL A 855 28.47 -17.58 23.62
C VAL A 855 29.35 -17.19 22.44
N LEU A 856 30.56 -16.68 22.69
CA LEU A 856 31.47 -16.24 21.61
C LEU A 856 32.06 -17.45 20.87
N ARG A 857 32.41 -18.52 21.61
CA ARG A 857 32.88 -19.77 21.01
C ARG A 857 31.84 -20.40 20.08
N VAL A 858 30.56 -20.41 20.48
CA VAL A 858 29.44 -20.84 19.62
C VAL A 858 29.31 -19.95 18.40
N ALA A 859 29.37 -18.63 18.56
CA ALA A 859 29.26 -17.68 17.43
C ALA A 859 30.38 -17.89 16.39
N ILE A 860 31.62 -18.06 16.84
CA ILE A 860 32.78 -18.33 15.95
C ILE A 860 32.59 -19.66 15.21
N LEU A 861 32.20 -20.73 15.91
CA LEU A 861 32.00 -22.03 15.28
C LEU A 861 30.81 -22.03 14.31
N LYS A 862 29.70 -21.38 14.68
CA LYS A 862 28.56 -21.20 13.77
C LYS A 862 29.00 -20.50 12.50
N HIS A 863 29.80 -19.45 12.62
CA HIS A 863 30.30 -18.70 11.48
C HIS A 863 31.23 -19.53 10.59
N LEU A 864 32.25 -20.18 11.16
CA LEU A 864 33.16 -21.07 10.41
C LEU A 864 32.42 -22.23 9.74
N GLY A 865 31.38 -22.77 10.39
CA GLY A 865 30.55 -23.84 9.82
C GLY A 865 29.70 -23.39 8.63
N GLN A 866 29.47 -22.08 8.45
CA GLN A 866 28.74 -21.48 7.33
C GLN A 866 29.64 -21.07 6.16
N GLU A 867 30.96 -21.06 6.35
CA GLU A 867 31.91 -20.78 5.27
C GLU A 867 31.98 -21.94 4.28
N ARG A 868 32.18 -21.64 2.99
CA ARG A 868 32.24 -22.65 1.93
C ARG A 868 33.67 -23.14 1.64
N GLU A 869 34.66 -22.62 2.37
CA GLU A 869 36.07 -22.95 2.17
C GLU A 869 36.50 -24.17 2.98
N ALA A 870 37.32 -25.04 2.38
CA ALA A 870 37.80 -26.25 3.06
C ALA A 870 38.67 -25.93 4.30
N SER A 871 39.43 -24.83 4.28
CA SER A 871 40.24 -24.38 5.42
C SER A 871 39.37 -23.96 6.61
N ALA A 872 38.20 -23.37 6.36
CA ALA A 872 37.25 -22.99 7.40
C ALA A 872 36.66 -24.19 8.12
N TYR A 873 36.25 -25.23 7.37
CA TYR A 873 35.76 -26.48 7.97
C TYR A 873 36.85 -27.21 8.77
N GLN A 874 38.09 -27.23 8.27
CA GLN A 874 39.21 -27.78 9.03
C GLN A 874 39.43 -27.04 10.35
N LEU A 875 39.36 -25.71 10.32
CA LEU A 875 39.45 -24.90 11.53
C LEU A 875 38.25 -25.13 12.47
N PHE A 876 37.04 -25.20 11.93
CA PHE A 876 35.81 -25.52 12.68
C PHE A 876 35.98 -26.81 13.49
N PHE A 877 36.38 -27.92 12.84
CA PHE A 877 36.57 -29.19 13.55
C PHE A 877 37.75 -29.17 14.52
N LYS A 878 38.83 -28.45 14.18
CA LYS A 878 39.98 -28.26 15.08
C LYS A 878 39.58 -27.52 16.35
N LEU A 879 38.81 -26.44 16.23
CA LEU A 879 38.32 -25.66 17.37
C LEU A 879 37.27 -26.41 18.16
N LEU A 880 36.34 -27.09 17.50
CA LEU A 880 35.34 -27.92 18.17
C LEU A 880 36.01 -28.99 19.06
N LYS A 881 36.99 -29.75 18.53
CA LYS A 881 37.73 -30.79 19.27
C LYS A 881 38.61 -30.26 20.43
N SER A 882 38.83 -28.95 20.53
CA SER A 882 39.79 -28.39 21.48
C SER A 882 39.33 -28.43 22.96
N ASP A 883 38.03 -28.61 23.21
CA ASP A 883 37.45 -28.67 24.56
C ASP A 883 36.31 -29.70 24.62
N ALA A 884 36.60 -30.85 25.25
CA ALA A 884 35.68 -31.99 25.31
C ALA A 884 34.33 -31.67 25.98
N SER A 885 34.32 -30.76 26.97
CA SER A 885 33.09 -30.37 27.67
C SER A 885 32.20 -29.55 26.77
N PHE A 886 32.80 -28.67 25.97
CA PHE A 886 32.08 -27.83 25.01
C PHE A 886 31.57 -28.66 23.81
N SER A 887 32.38 -29.56 23.25
CA SER A 887 32.01 -30.37 22.07
C SER A 887 30.68 -31.11 22.26
N ARG A 888 30.49 -31.77 23.42
CA ARG A 888 29.24 -32.51 23.70
C ARG A 888 28.03 -31.61 23.82
N GLN A 889 28.21 -30.40 24.36
CA GLN A 889 27.14 -29.44 24.62
C GLN A 889 26.95 -28.45 23.46
N ALA A 890 27.64 -28.66 22.34
CA ALA A 890 27.59 -27.75 21.21
C ALA A 890 26.15 -27.68 20.64
N PRO A 891 25.58 -26.48 20.47
CA PRO A 891 24.21 -26.33 19.98
C PRO A 891 24.14 -26.72 18.51
N SER A 892 23.00 -27.30 18.09
CA SER A 892 22.76 -27.70 16.69
C SER A 892 23.01 -26.59 15.67
N THR A 893 22.78 -25.33 16.07
CA THR A 893 22.97 -24.15 15.20
C THR A 893 24.37 -24.01 14.60
N ILE A 894 25.42 -24.57 15.21
CA ILE A 894 26.77 -24.51 14.61
C ILE A 894 26.93 -25.40 13.38
N PHE A 895 26.01 -26.36 13.18
CA PHE A 895 26.00 -27.30 12.06
C PHE A 895 24.95 -26.96 10.99
N ALA A 896 24.35 -25.77 11.05
CA ALA A 896 23.25 -25.37 10.17
C ALA A 896 23.58 -25.56 8.68
N ASP A 897 24.83 -25.31 8.27
CA ASP A 897 25.24 -25.41 6.88
C ASP A 897 25.47 -26.84 6.38
N PHE A 898 25.64 -27.80 7.30
CA PHE A 898 25.66 -29.24 6.99
C PHE A 898 24.25 -29.82 6.83
N ALA A 899 23.24 -29.18 7.44
CA ALA A 899 21.86 -29.62 7.34
C ALA A 899 21.36 -29.53 5.88
N GLY A 900 20.75 -30.60 5.39
CA GLY A 900 20.31 -30.72 4.00
C GLY A 900 21.44 -30.97 3.00
N LYS A 901 22.70 -31.11 3.43
CA LYS A 901 23.87 -31.33 2.57
C LYS A 901 24.63 -32.61 2.95
N PRO A 902 24.04 -33.80 2.78
CA PRO A 902 24.65 -35.06 3.22
C PRO A 902 26.00 -35.37 2.55
N ALA A 903 26.24 -34.88 1.32
CA ALA A 903 27.53 -35.03 0.64
C ALA A 903 28.67 -34.33 1.41
N LEU A 904 28.37 -33.16 2.00
CA LEU A 904 29.34 -32.40 2.80
C LEU A 904 29.65 -33.13 4.11
N THR A 905 28.62 -33.65 4.80
CA THR A 905 28.81 -34.48 5.99
C THR A 905 29.68 -35.70 5.69
N LEU A 906 29.46 -36.38 4.57
CA LEU A 906 30.24 -37.54 4.16
C LEU A 906 31.71 -37.17 3.85
N ALA A 907 31.95 -36.03 3.20
CA ALA A 907 33.29 -35.54 2.90
C ALA A 907 34.12 -35.29 4.18
N TYR A 908 33.47 -34.84 5.26
CA TYR A 908 34.09 -34.60 6.57
C TYR A 908 33.78 -35.71 7.60
N TRP A 909 33.34 -36.89 7.14
CA TRP A 909 33.07 -38.03 8.01
C TRP A 909 34.23 -38.41 8.94
N PRO A 910 35.51 -38.38 8.51
CA PRO A 910 36.63 -38.65 9.42
C PRO A 910 36.67 -37.72 10.63
N ASP A 911 36.25 -36.46 10.48
CA ASP A 911 36.22 -35.48 11.56
C ASP A 911 35.06 -35.71 12.53
N PHE A 912 33.87 -35.98 12.00
CA PHE A 912 32.70 -36.38 12.80
C PHE A 912 32.97 -37.67 13.57
N LYS A 913 33.58 -38.67 12.91
CA LYS A 913 33.99 -39.92 13.54
C LYS A 913 35.01 -39.68 14.66
N ALA A 914 35.97 -38.78 14.47
CA ALA A 914 36.95 -38.48 15.49
C ALA A 914 36.32 -37.85 16.76
N LEU A 915 35.22 -37.08 16.63
CA LEU A 915 34.47 -36.61 17.79
C LEU A 915 33.80 -37.77 18.52
N TRP A 916 33.21 -38.70 17.77
CA TRP A 916 32.57 -39.90 18.30
C TRP A 916 33.52 -40.84 19.03
N ASP A 917 34.68 -41.15 18.43
CA ASP A 917 35.67 -42.06 19.02
C ASP A 917 36.16 -41.58 20.40
N ASN A 918 36.08 -40.27 20.64
CA ASN A 918 36.49 -39.62 21.88
C ASN A 918 35.32 -39.30 22.82
N ASP A 919 34.10 -39.77 22.50
CA ASP A 919 32.87 -39.46 23.25
C ASP A 919 32.73 -37.94 23.41
N GLN A 920 32.79 -37.21 22.28
CA GLN A 920 32.69 -35.75 22.18
C GLN A 920 31.62 -35.31 21.18
N GLU A 921 30.86 -36.24 20.59
CA GLU A 921 29.89 -35.94 19.55
C GLU A 921 28.68 -35.16 20.08
N PRO A 922 28.35 -34.00 19.47
CA PRO A 922 27.10 -33.30 19.76
C PRO A 922 25.88 -34.13 19.32
N ALA A 923 24.74 -33.92 20.00
CA ALA A 923 23.47 -34.60 19.70
C ALA A 923 23.05 -34.47 18.22
N TYR A 924 23.30 -33.30 17.59
CA TYR A 924 22.92 -33.04 16.20
C TYR A 924 23.73 -33.85 15.17
N CYS A 925 24.88 -34.43 15.54
CA CYS A 925 25.62 -35.33 14.64
C CYS A 925 24.78 -36.54 14.21
N TRP A 926 23.85 -36.99 15.05
CA TRP A 926 22.92 -38.06 14.71
C TRP A 926 21.97 -37.68 13.57
N GLU A 927 21.51 -36.43 13.51
CA GLU A 927 20.69 -35.93 12.40
C GLU A 927 21.49 -35.86 11.09
N LEU A 928 22.76 -35.45 11.17
CA LEU A 928 23.64 -35.43 10.01
C LEU A 928 23.92 -36.86 9.49
N ILE A 929 24.12 -37.82 10.38
CA ILE A 929 24.23 -39.25 10.03
C ILE A 929 22.97 -39.75 9.34
N ARG A 930 21.79 -39.42 9.88
CA ARG A 930 20.49 -39.78 9.28
C ARG A 930 20.38 -39.27 7.85
N GLN A 931 20.76 -38.01 7.60
CA GLN A 931 20.70 -37.42 6.25
C GLN A 931 21.61 -38.15 5.25
N VAL A 932 22.80 -38.57 5.68
CA VAL A 932 23.70 -39.38 4.84
C VAL A 932 23.07 -40.74 4.52
N LEU A 933 22.53 -41.42 5.53
CA LEU A 933 21.90 -42.74 5.35
C LEU A 933 20.62 -42.70 4.52
N ALA A 934 19.86 -41.61 4.58
CA ALA A 934 18.61 -41.44 3.84
C ALA A 934 18.80 -41.00 2.37
N SER A 935 19.99 -40.49 2.03
CA SER A 935 20.30 -40.00 0.69
C SER A 935 20.37 -41.14 -0.33
N ARG A 936 19.61 -41.03 -1.43
CA ARG A 936 19.65 -42.01 -2.53
C ARG A 936 20.86 -41.84 -3.45
N ASP A 937 21.47 -40.66 -3.46
CA ASP A 937 22.53 -40.27 -4.40
C ASP A 937 23.96 -40.45 -3.84
N LEU A 938 24.09 -40.95 -2.61
CA LEU A 938 25.37 -41.11 -1.93
C LEU A 938 25.61 -42.57 -1.55
N ASP A 939 26.87 -42.98 -1.51
CA ASP A 939 27.26 -44.28 -0.96
C ASP A 939 27.38 -44.19 0.57
N PRO A 940 26.48 -44.81 1.35
CA PRO A 940 26.52 -44.78 2.80
C PRO A 940 27.56 -45.73 3.40
N ALA A 941 28.31 -46.51 2.60
CA ALA A 941 29.26 -47.51 3.08
C ALA A 941 30.25 -46.99 4.15
N PRO A 942 30.82 -45.76 4.07
CA PRO A 942 31.72 -45.25 5.10
C PRO A 942 31.08 -45.08 6.48
N VAL A 943 29.77 -44.81 6.53
CA VAL A 943 28.98 -44.68 7.76
C VAL A 943 28.49 -46.06 8.22
N LEU A 944 27.97 -46.88 7.29
CA LEU A 944 27.47 -48.23 7.57
C LEU A 944 28.55 -49.19 8.06
N ALA A 945 29.83 -48.96 7.70
CA ALA A 945 30.97 -49.70 8.26
C ALA A 945 31.03 -49.66 9.81
N TYR A 946 30.33 -48.69 10.42
CA TYR A 946 30.24 -48.50 11.87
C TYR A 946 28.86 -48.83 12.46
N GLN A 947 28.03 -49.60 11.74
CA GLN A 947 26.68 -49.98 12.19
C GLN A 947 26.66 -50.53 13.62
N SER A 948 27.59 -51.43 13.97
CA SER A 948 27.66 -52.02 15.31
C SER A 948 27.92 -50.97 16.40
N GLN A 949 28.78 -49.99 16.11
CA GLN A 949 29.07 -48.87 17.01
C GLN A 949 27.90 -47.89 17.09
N LEU A 950 27.19 -47.64 15.99
CA LEU A 950 25.97 -46.81 15.97
C LEU A 950 24.87 -47.43 16.84
N VAL A 951 24.67 -48.75 16.78
CA VAL A 951 23.69 -49.47 17.62
C VAL A 951 24.11 -49.50 19.10
N ALA A 952 25.40 -49.67 19.39
CA ALA A 952 25.89 -49.67 20.77
C ALA A 952 25.84 -48.28 21.41
N GLY A 953 26.32 -47.25 20.69
CA GLY A 953 26.29 -45.86 21.13
C GLY A 953 24.87 -45.32 21.23
N GLY A 954 24.02 -45.61 20.24
CA GLY A 954 22.64 -45.12 20.21
C GLY A 954 21.81 -45.62 21.38
N GLY A 955 22.01 -46.86 21.83
CA GLY A 955 21.33 -47.37 23.02
C GLY A 955 21.73 -46.63 24.29
N THR A 956 22.98 -46.21 24.41
CA THR A 956 23.45 -45.38 25.53
C THR A 956 22.87 -43.98 25.44
N ARG A 957 22.98 -43.34 24.28
CA ARG A 957 22.47 -41.97 24.07
C ARG A 957 20.94 -41.89 24.18
N LEU A 958 20.18 -42.90 23.76
CA LEU A 958 18.72 -42.98 23.97
C LEU A 958 18.34 -43.01 25.46
N ARG A 959 19.10 -43.74 26.29
CA ARG A 959 18.87 -43.76 27.74
C ARG A 959 19.18 -42.41 28.38
N GLU A 960 20.29 -41.79 27.99
CA GLU A 960 20.70 -40.47 28.46
C GLU A 960 19.70 -39.39 28.04
N ALA A 961 19.32 -39.36 26.76
CA ALA A 961 18.33 -38.43 26.21
C ALA A 961 16.99 -38.55 26.94
N ARG A 962 16.53 -39.79 27.21
CA ARG A 962 15.31 -40.03 28.00
C ARG A 962 15.44 -39.52 29.44
N GLN A 963 16.58 -39.75 30.10
CA GLN A 963 16.82 -39.26 31.47
C GLN A 963 16.89 -37.73 31.53
N ALA A 964 17.43 -37.09 30.49
CA ALA A 964 17.54 -35.65 30.37
C ALA A 964 16.28 -34.95 29.83
N GLY A 965 15.29 -35.71 29.31
CA GLY A 965 14.13 -35.15 28.61
C GLY A 965 14.48 -34.49 27.25
N ASN A 966 15.54 -34.97 26.59
CA ASN A 966 16.00 -34.45 25.30
C ASN A 966 15.34 -35.19 24.13
N ASP A 967 14.09 -34.85 23.84
CA ASP A 967 13.27 -35.52 22.82
C ASP A 967 13.87 -35.38 21.40
N ALA A 968 14.59 -34.29 21.11
CA ALA A 968 15.21 -34.06 19.82
C ALA A 968 16.33 -35.08 19.53
N GLU A 969 17.21 -35.31 20.50
CA GLU A 969 18.29 -36.30 20.39
C GLU A 969 17.74 -37.73 20.27
N ALA A 970 16.74 -38.06 21.09
CA ALA A 970 16.06 -39.36 20.98
C ALA A 970 15.43 -39.56 19.59
N GLY A 971 14.79 -38.52 19.05
CA GLY A 971 14.21 -38.54 17.71
C GLY A 971 15.25 -38.76 16.61
N TYR A 972 16.40 -38.07 16.65
CA TYR A 972 17.48 -38.28 15.68
C TYR A 972 18.00 -39.71 15.68
N ILE A 973 18.20 -40.30 16.87
CA ILE A 973 18.71 -41.67 16.99
C ILE A 973 17.68 -42.68 16.45
N LEU A 974 16.40 -42.53 16.78
CA LEU A 974 15.34 -43.41 16.28
C LEU A 974 15.23 -43.37 14.75
N GLN A 975 15.42 -42.20 14.15
CA GLN A 975 15.41 -42.06 12.69
C GLN A 975 16.67 -42.67 12.03
N VAL A 976 17.84 -42.59 12.67
CA VAL A 976 19.02 -43.35 12.24
C VAL A 976 18.76 -44.85 12.32
N TYR A 977 18.18 -45.33 13.43
CA TYR A 977 17.86 -46.75 13.61
C TYR A 977 16.89 -47.28 12.54
N ALA A 978 15.96 -46.46 12.06
CA ALA A 978 15.05 -46.81 10.97
C ALA A 978 15.74 -47.02 9.62
N LEU A 979 16.95 -46.49 9.44
CA LEU A 979 17.75 -46.61 8.21
C LEU A 979 18.82 -47.69 8.30
N LEU A 980 19.04 -48.27 9.48
CA LEU A 980 20.00 -49.35 9.68
C LEU A 980 19.34 -50.71 9.41
N PRO A 981 20.09 -51.70 8.88
CA PRO A 981 19.61 -53.08 8.80
C PRO A 981 19.17 -53.61 10.17
N ALA A 982 18.03 -54.29 10.21
CA ALA A 982 17.43 -54.79 11.44
C ALA A 982 18.39 -55.73 12.20
N GLN A 983 18.66 -55.42 13.47
CA GLN A 983 19.41 -56.27 14.38
C GLN A 983 18.59 -56.50 15.65
N THR A 984 18.65 -57.71 16.21
CA THR A 984 17.90 -58.06 17.44
C THR A 984 18.19 -57.10 18.59
N ASN A 985 19.45 -56.68 18.77
CA ASN A 985 19.83 -55.73 19.82
C ASN A 985 19.23 -54.33 19.60
N LEU A 986 19.17 -53.85 18.36
CA LEU A 986 18.52 -52.57 18.04
C LEU A 986 17.04 -52.61 18.40
N LEU A 987 16.31 -53.65 17.98
CA LEU A 987 14.87 -53.76 18.26
C LEU A 987 14.58 -53.86 19.77
N LEU A 988 15.43 -54.55 20.54
CA LEU A 988 15.32 -54.58 22.01
C LEU A 988 15.45 -53.18 22.64
N GLN A 989 16.37 -52.36 22.15
CA GLN A 989 16.53 -50.98 22.63
C GLN A 989 15.33 -50.10 22.28
N VAL A 990 14.74 -50.29 21.08
CA VAL A 990 13.54 -49.55 20.65
C VAL A 990 12.32 -49.96 21.47
N HIS A 991 12.16 -51.26 21.78
CA HIS A 991 11.13 -51.75 22.70
C HIS A 991 11.27 -51.15 24.10
N ASP A 992 12.49 -51.14 24.67
CA ASP A 992 12.75 -50.54 26.00
C ASP A 992 12.39 -49.04 26.01
N PHE A 993 12.77 -48.32 24.95
CA PHE A 993 12.44 -46.92 24.79
C PHE A 993 10.94 -46.70 24.61
N PHE A 994 10.25 -47.48 23.78
CA PHE A 994 8.81 -47.37 23.55
C PHE A 994 8.00 -47.59 24.83
N GLU A 995 8.34 -48.60 25.64
CA GLU A 995 7.63 -48.88 26.89
C GLU A 995 7.83 -47.75 27.93
N GLN A 996 9.04 -47.18 28.02
CA GLN A 996 9.41 -46.22 29.07
C GLN A 996 9.27 -44.75 28.67
N SER A 997 9.00 -44.44 27.39
CA SER A 997 8.88 -43.07 26.88
C SER A 997 7.54 -42.39 27.24
N PRO A 998 7.52 -41.04 27.34
CA PRO A 998 6.29 -40.27 27.52
C PRO A 998 5.35 -40.40 26.31
N LEU A 999 4.09 -39.97 26.47
CA LEU A 999 3.13 -39.89 25.36
C LEU A 999 3.42 -38.64 24.51
N ASP A 1000 4.40 -38.71 23.63
CA ASP A 1000 4.83 -37.65 22.71
C ASP A 1000 5.16 -38.21 21.29
N GLN A 1001 5.74 -37.39 20.43
CA GLN A 1001 6.11 -37.75 19.05
C GLN A 1001 7.22 -38.81 18.96
N THR A 1002 8.16 -38.86 19.91
CA THR A 1002 9.24 -39.86 19.91
C THR A 1002 8.68 -41.28 20.14
N LYS A 1003 7.58 -41.39 20.88
CA LYS A 1003 6.85 -42.65 21.05
C LYS A 1003 6.14 -43.11 19.77
N ILE A 1004 5.66 -42.18 18.93
CA ILE A 1004 5.12 -42.50 17.59
C ILE A 1004 6.24 -42.98 16.67
N GLN A 1005 7.41 -42.33 16.71
CA GLN A 1005 8.59 -42.73 15.92
C GLN A 1005 9.08 -44.13 16.32
N ALA A 1006 9.17 -44.43 17.62
CA ALA A 1006 9.51 -45.76 18.10
C ALA A 1006 8.46 -46.82 17.68
N ALA A 1007 7.16 -46.49 17.77
CA ALA A 1007 6.10 -47.37 17.27
C ALA A 1007 6.22 -47.64 15.77
N SER A 1008 6.58 -46.62 14.98
CA SER A 1008 6.79 -46.76 13.55
C SER A 1008 7.93 -47.70 13.23
N LEU A 1009 9.04 -47.58 13.95
CA LEU A 1009 10.21 -48.45 13.77
C LEU A 1009 9.89 -49.91 14.10
N LEU A 1010 9.14 -50.15 15.18
CA LEU A 1010 8.68 -51.48 15.56
C LEU A 1010 7.76 -52.08 14.48
N LEU A 1011 6.73 -51.35 14.05
CA LEU A 1011 5.79 -51.82 13.02
C LEU A 1011 6.48 -52.07 11.68
N ALA A 1012 7.44 -51.23 11.29
CA ALA A 1012 8.27 -51.42 10.08
C ALA A 1012 9.02 -52.75 10.05
N ASN A 1013 9.37 -53.27 11.24
CA ASN A 1013 10.11 -54.52 11.41
C ASN A 1013 9.20 -55.70 11.77
N GLY A 1014 7.87 -55.55 11.63
CA GLY A 1014 6.90 -56.62 11.89
C GLY A 1014 6.62 -56.89 13.37
N GLU A 1015 7.06 -56.01 14.27
CA GLU A 1015 6.76 -56.10 15.70
C GLU A 1015 5.32 -55.63 15.98
N THR A 1016 4.74 -56.09 17.10
CA THR A 1016 3.38 -55.72 17.50
C THR A 1016 3.36 -54.62 18.56
N ILE A 1017 2.41 -53.69 18.44
CA ILE A 1017 2.22 -52.62 19.44
C ILE A 1017 1.06 -52.99 20.39
N PRO A 1018 1.24 -52.94 21.72
CA PRO A 1018 0.19 -53.27 22.67
C PRO A 1018 -1.07 -52.39 22.50
N SER A 1019 -2.26 -52.99 22.43
CA SER A 1019 -3.52 -52.25 22.27
C SER A 1019 -3.79 -51.23 23.39
N LYS A 1020 -3.21 -51.44 24.59
CA LYS A 1020 -3.28 -50.49 25.70
C LYS A 1020 -2.55 -49.18 25.37
N SER A 1021 -1.39 -49.27 24.73
CA SER A 1021 -0.57 -48.12 24.32
C SER A 1021 -1.24 -47.36 23.17
N ILE A 1022 -1.83 -48.08 22.19
CA ILE A 1022 -2.63 -47.48 21.12
C ILE A 1022 -3.79 -46.65 21.70
N LYS A 1023 -4.56 -47.21 22.64
CA LYS A 1023 -5.66 -46.48 23.31
C LYS A 1023 -5.18 -45.26 24.09
N ALA A 1024 -3.98 -45.30 24.67
CA ALA A 1024 -3.41 -44.16 25.39
C ALA A 1024 -2.99 -43.04 24.43
N ILE A 1025 -2.38 -43.39 23.30
CA ILE A 1025 -1.98 -42.45 22.24
C ILE A 1025 -3.21 -41.77 21.61
N MET A 1026 -4.24 -42.56 21.26
CA MET A 1026 -5.49 -42.07 20.66
C MET A 1026 -6.29 -41.10 21.55
N ARG A 1027 -5.93 -40.95 22.84
CA ARG A 1027 -6.55 -39.96 23.75
C ARG A 1027 -5.90 -38.58 23.66
N LYS A 1028 -4.72 -38.44 23.03
CA LYS A 1028 -4.06 -37.16 22.81
C LYS A 1028 -4.36 -36.68 21.38
N PRO A 1029 -5.08 -35.56 21.19
CA PRO A 1029 -5.45 -35.06 19.86
C PRO A 1029 -4.26 -34.96 18.90
N ASP A 1030 -3.15 -34.36 19.34
CA ASP A 1030 -1.96 -34.12 18.53
C ASP A 1030 -1.20 -35.39 18.11
N LEU A 1031 -1.49 -36.54 18.75
CA LEU A 1031 -0.87 -37.84 18.45
C LEU A 1031 -1.83 -38.83 17.80
N ALA A 1032 -3.14 -38.59 17.90
CA ALA A 1032 -4.16 -39.50 17.39
C ALA A 1032 -4.09 -39.63 15.86
N ILE A 1033 -3.98 -38.52 15.13
CA ILE A 1033 -3.90 -38.55 13.66
C ILE A 1033 -2.58 -39.16 13.18
N PRO A 1034 -1.39 -38.78 13.70
CA PRO A 1034 -0.15 -39.49 13.40
C PRO A 1034 -0.23 -41.00 13.63
N MET A 1035 -0.90 -41.44 14.71
CA MET A 1035 -1.09 -42.85 15.00
C MET A 1035 -2.05 -43.55 14.03
N VAL A 1036 -3.14 -42.89 13.62
CA VAL A 1036 -4.06 -43.40 12.58
C VAL A 1036 -3.33 -43.56 11.25
N ARG A 1037 -2.54 -42.57 10.84
CA ARG A 1037 -1.70 -42.61 9.62
C ARG A 1037 -0.71 -43.76 9.67
N LEU A 1038 -0.08 -43.96 10.82
CA LEU A 1038 0.88 -45.04 11.03
C LEU A 1038 0.21 -46.42 10.92
N LEU A 1039 -0.90 -46.63 11.63
CA LEU A 1039 -1.66 -47.89 11.57
C LEU A 1039 -2.23 -48.14 10.17
N ASN A 1040 -2.66 -47.10 9.46
CA ASN A 1040 -3.09 -47.18 8.06
C ASN A 1040 -1.96 -47.65 7.14
N THR A 1041 -0.76 -47.08 7.29
CA THR A 1041 0.43 -47.44 6.50
C THR A 1041 0.81 -48.91 6.66
N TYR A 1042 0.72 -49.45 7.87
CA TYR A 1042 1.03 -50.87 8.17
C TYR A 1042 -0.21 -51.79 8.15
N GLN A 1043 -1.35 -51.33 7.62
CA GLN A 1043 -2.60 -52.11 7.50
C GLN A 1043 -3.15 -52.65 8.84
N GLN A 1044 -2.88 -51.94 9.94
CA GLN A 1044 -3.29 -52.26 11.31
C GLN A 1044 -4.52 -51.47 11.78
N LEU A 1045 -5.31 -50.86 10.87
CA LEU A 1045 -6.52 -50.09 11.24
C LEU A 1045 -7.60 -50.92 11.95
N HIS A 1046 -7.56 -52.25 11.82
CA HIS A 1046 -8.45 -53.16 12.55
C HIS A 1046 -8.29 -53.05 14.09
N LEU A 1047 -7.21 -52.43 14.58
CA LEU A 1047 -6.98 -52.13 15.99
C LEU A 1047 -7.80 -50.92 16.50
N LEU A 1048 -8.42 -50.16 15.59
CA LEU A 1048 -9.28 -49.00 15.87
C LEU A 1048 -10.74 -49.30 15.53
N ARG A 1049 -11.68 -48.62 16.20
CA ARG A 1049 -13.10 -48.65 15.78
C ARG A 1049 -13.28 -47.66 14.64
N LYS A 1050 -14.23 -47.90 13.72
CA LYS A 1050 -14.50 -47.00 12.57
C LYS A 1050 -14.76 -45.54 12.97
N LYS A 1051 -15.39 -45.31 14.12
CA LYS A 1051 -15.62 -43.96 14.68
C LYS A 1051 -14.36 -43.26 15.20
N ASP A 1052 -13.28 -44.01 15.42
CA ASP A 1052 -12.01 -43.49 15.94
C ASP A 1052 -11.12 -42.96 14.79
N TYR A 1053 -11.55 -43.06 13.51
CA TYR A 1053 -10.83 -42.54 12.33
C TYR A 1053 -11.78 -42.10 11.19
N ASP A 1054 -12.46 -40.96 11.37
CA ASP A 1054 -13.35 -40.37 10.35
C ASP A 1054 -12.58 -39.74 9.17
N GLN A 1055 -12.97 -40.05 7.93
CA GLN A 1055 -12.25 -39.63 6.71
C GLN A 1055 -12.30 -38.11 6.49
N GLU A 1056 -13.41 -37.44 6.80
CA GLU A 1056 -13.51 -35.98 6.65
C GLU A 1056 -12.61 -35.25 7.66
N THR A 1057 -12.59 -35.74 8.91
CA THR A 1057 -11.73 -35.20 9.97
C THR A 1057 -10.25 -35.31 9.60
N ILE A 1058 -9.85 -36.44 9.00
CA ILE A 1058 -8.49 -36.65 8.49
C ILE A 1058 -8.21 -35.70 7.32
N ALA A 1059 -9.13 -35.57 6.37
CA ALA A 1059 -8.97 -34.67 5.22
C ALA A 1059 -8.79 -33.20 5.64
N ARG A 1060 -9.55 -32.74 6.63
CA ARG A 1060 -9.44 -31.38 7.18
C ARG A 1060 -8.08 -31.13 7.81
N TYR A 1061 -7.55 -32.11 8.55
CA TYR A 1061 -6.22 -32.02 9.15
C TYR A 1061 -5.12 -31.95 8.07
N LEU A 1062 -5.21 -32.79 7.04
CA LEU A 1062 -4.24 -32.80 5.94
C LEU A 1062 -4.19 -31.46 5.18
N LEU A 1063 -5.34 -30.81 4.98
CA LEU A 1063 -5.38 -29.48 4.36
C LEU A 1063 -4.61 -28.43 5.18
N ASN A 1064 -4.86 -28.38 6.49
CA ASN A 1064 -4.16 -27.44 7.39
C ASN A 1064 -2.67 -27.78 7.52
N GLU A 1065 -2.31 -29.06 7.60
CA GLU A 1065 -0.92 -29.52 7.66
C GLU A 1065 -0.14 -29.09 6.41
N LYS A 1066 -0.73 -29.26 5.21
CA LYS A 1066 -0.12 -28.84 3.94
C LYS A 1066 0.13 -27.33 3.91
N PHE A 1067 -0.84 -26.55 4.37
CA PHE A 1067 -0.73 -25.09 4.40
C PHE A 1067 0.37 -24.62 5.36
N ILE A 1068 0.42 -25.19 6.58
CA ILE A 1068 1.49 -24.88 7.56
C ILE A 1068 2.88 -25.23 7.02
N GLN A 1069 3.01 -26.31 6.25
CA GLN A 1069 4.29 -26.70 5.65
C GLN A 1069 4.77 -25.73 4.57
N GLU A 1070 3.86 -25.11 3.82
CA GLU A 1070 4.18 -24.24 2.69
C GLU A 1070 4.27 -22.77 3.11
N GLU A 1071 3.31 -22.28 3.89
CA GLU A 1071 3.13 -20.85 4.22
C GLU A 1071 3.51 -20.51 5.67
N LYS A 1072 3.95 -21.50 6.47
CA LYS A 1072 4.38 -21.36 7.89
C LYS A 1072 3.29 -20.92 8.88
N GLU A 1073 2.09 -20.61 8.42
CA GLU A 1073 0.93 -20.28 9.25
C GLU A 1073 -0.26 -21.21 8.94
N GLY A 1074 -1.25 -21.24 9.85
CA GLY A 1074 -2.44 -22.09 9.71
C GLY A 1074 -3.57 -21.40 8.95
N ILE A 1075 -4.60 -22.16 8.57
CA ILE A 1075 -5.81 -21.63 7.92
C ILE A 1075 -7.01 -21.60 8.86
N GLU A 1076 -7.91 -20.64 8.65
CA GLU A 1076 -9.11 -20.45 9.46
C GLU A 1076 -10.40 -20.89 8.74
N ASN A 1077 -11.48 -21.08 9.50
CA ASN A 1077 -12.83 -21.34 8.99
C ASN A 1077 -12.97 -22.46 7.94
N ILE A 1078 -12.22 -23.56 8.09
CA ILE A 1078 -12.27 -24.70 7.17
C ILE A 1078 -13.67 -25.36 7.17
N ALA A 1079 -14.48 -25.01 6.18
CA ALA A 1079 -15.88 -25.40 6.05
C ALA A 1079 -16.07 -26.42 4.90
N PRO A 1080 -16.69 -27.58 5.15
CA PRO A 1080 -16.93 -28.58 4.10
C PRO A 1080 -17.93 -28.07 3.06
N LYS A 1081 -17.64 -28.32 1.77
CA LYS A 1081 -18.53 -27.97 0.64
C LYS A 1081 -19.05 -29.16 -0.15
N GLY A 1082 -18.55 -30.36 0.12
CA GLY A 1082 -19.01 -31.60 -0.47
C GLY A 1082 -17.88 -32.56 -0.79
N THR A 1083 -18.18 -33.57 -1.59
CA THR A 1083 -17.22 -34.59 -2.03
C THR A 1083 -17.33 -34.82 -3.53
N LEU A 1084 -16.23 -35.25 -4.15
CA LEU A 1084 -16.18 -35.77 -5.51
C LEU A 1084 -15.77 -37.24 -5.49
N GLU A 1085 -16.33 -38.02 -6.40
CA GLU A 1085 -15.84 -39.37 -6.69
C GLU A 1085 -15.08 -39.34 -8.01
N VAL A 1086 -13.87 -39.87 -7.99
CA VAL A 1086 -12.97 -39.89 -9.15
C VAL A 1086 -12.33 -41.24 -9.32
N VAL A 1087 -12.05 -41.61 -10.56
CA VAL A 1087 -11.38 -42.87 -10.89
C VAL A 1087 -9.87 -42.64 -10.92
N VAL A 1088 -9.15 -43.30 -10.03
CA VAL A 1088 -7.68 -43.22 -9.93
C VAL A 1088 -7.13 -44.62 -10.09
N ALA A 1089 -6.25 -44.81 -11.07
CA ALA A 1089 -5.66 -46.12 -11.41
C ALA A 1089 -6.71 -47.27 -11.57
N GLY A 1090 -7.91 -46.94 -12.06
CA GLY A 1090 -9.00 -47.91 -12.28
C GLY A 1090 -9.91 -48.17 -11.07
N GLU A 1091 -9.70 -47.50 -9.94
CA GLU A 1091 -10.53 -47.63 -8.73
C GLU A 1091 -11.26 -46.33 -8.40
N THR A 1092 -12.51 -46.42 -7.94
CA THR A 1092 -13.28 -45.25 -7.48
C THR A 1092 -12.81 -44.80 -6.11
N ARG A 1093 -12.29 -43.57 -6.06
CA ARG A 1093 -11.80 -42.90 -4.86
C ARG A 1093 -12.62 -41.64 -4.55
N ARG A 1094 -12.62 -41.24 -3.29
CA ARG A 1094 -13.32 -40.04 -2.79
C ARG A 1094 -12.34 -38.89 -2.54
N VAL A 1095 -12.78 -37.69 -2.86
CA VAL A 1095 -12.11 -36.42 -2.61
C VAL A 1095 -13.05 -35.51 -1.81
N TYR A 1096 -12.53 -34.81 -0.81
CA TYR A 1096 -13.25 -33.85 0.03
C TYR A 1096 -12.95 -32.40 -0.41
N LEU A 1097 -13.99 -31.57 -0.41
CA LEU A 1097 -13.92 -30.16 -0.80
C LEU A 1097 -14.14 -29.27 0.42
N PHE A 1098 -13.29 -28.28 0.60
CA PHE A 1098 -13.38 -27.30 1.68
C PHE A 1098 -13.28 -25.87 1.15
N THR A 1099 -13.92 -24.93 1.83
CA THR A 1099 -13.50 -23.52 1.79
C THR A 1099 -12.80 -23.15 3.07
N PHE A 1100 -11.87 -22.21 3.01
CA PHE A 1100 -11.13 -21.72 4.16
C PHE A 1100 -10.74 -20.26 3.94
N ASP A 1101 -10.27 -19.62 5.00
CA ASP A 1101 -9.84 -18.23 5.04
C ASP A 1101 -8.33 -18.15 5.37
N VAL A 1102 -7.65 -17.17 4.78
CA VAL A 1102 -6.21 -16.90 4.96
C VAL A 1102 -6.02 -15.39 5.03
N ASP A 1103 -5.33 -14.90 6.06
CA ASP A 1103 -4.94 -13.47 6.19
C ASP A 1103 -6.09 -12.45 6.03
N GLY A 1104 -7.32 -12.84 6.39
CA GLY A 1104 -8.51 -12.02 6.26
C GLY A 1104 -9.20 -12.10 4.90
N ASP A 1105 -8.58 -12.75 3.90
CA ASP A 1105 -9.19 -13.08 2.62
C ASP A 1105 -10.05 -14.35 2.72
N GLN A 1106 -11.30 -14.24 2.29
CA GLN A 1106 -12.31 -15.27 2.46
C GLN A 1106 -12.53 -16.10 1.19
N ASN A 1107 -13.07 -17.31 1.38
CA ASN A 1107 -13.57 -18.18 0.29
C ASN A 1107 -12.50 -18.72 -0.67
N HIS A 1108 -11.35 -19.12 -0.14
CA HIS A 1108 -10.41 -19.98 -0.86
C HIS A 1108 -11.01 -21.39 -1.02
N LEU A 1109 -10.51 -22.16 -1.99
CA LEU A 1109 -10.99 -23.51 -2.27
C LEU A 1109 -9.87 -24.52 -2.05
N GLY A 1110 -10.12 -25.54 -1.22
CA GLY A 1110 -9.21 -26.66 -0.97
C GLY A 1110 -9.83 -28.00 -1.35
N VAL A 1111 -8.99 -28.91 -1.86
CA VAL A 1111 -9.35 -30.23 -2.35
C VAL A 1111 -8.41 -31.26 -1.73
N VAL A 1112 -8.96 -32.29 -1.09
CA VAL A 1112 -8.18 -33.30 -0.35
C VAL A 1112 -8.62 -34.71 -0.71
N GLY A 1113 -7.72 -35.51 -1.28
CA GLY A 1113 -7.97 -36.90 -1.71
C GLY A 1113 -6.79 -37.81 -1.40
N TYR A 1114 -6.67 -39.03 -1.93
CA TYR A 1114 -7.75 -39.89 -2.38
C TYR A 1114 -8.12 -40.87 -1.25
N PHE A 1115 -9.39 -40.92 -0.86
CA PHE A 1115 -9.89 -41.81 0.18
C PHE A 1115 -10.56 -43.05 -0.44
N SER A 1116 -10.34 -44.23 0.17
CA SER A 1116 -10.99 -45.48 -0.24
C SER A 1116 -12.49 -45.39 -0.02
N THR A 1117 -13.25 -45.91 -0.99
CA THR A 1117 -14.70 -46.09 -0.90
C THR A 1117 -15.09 -47.50 -0.39
N ALA A 1118 -14.14 -48.44 -0.34
CA ALA A 1118 -14.32 -49.82 0.13
C ALA A 1118 -13.84 -50.03 1.57
N ASP A 1119 -14.56 -50.86 2.34
CA ASP A 1119 -14.18 -51.30 3.69
C ASP A 1119 -13.08 -52.38 3.61
N GLY A 1120 -11.93 -52.17 4.28
CA GLY A 1120 -10.92 -53.22 4.54
C GLY A 1120 -9.58 -53.14 3.78
N ALA A 1121 -9.34 -52.13 2.95
CA ALA A 1121 -8.02 -51.82 2.36
C ALA A 1121 -7.39 -50.57 3.03
N ARG A 1122 -6.17 -50.17 2.63
CA ARG A 1122 -5.56 -48.89 3.07
C ARG A 1122 -6.57 -47.76 2.85
N ALA A 1123 -6.99 -47.09 3.92
CA ALA A 1123 -8.16 -46.21 3.92
C ALA A 1123 -7.92 -44.90 3.14
N PHE A 1124 -6.65 -44.45 3.07
CA PHE A 1124 -6.18 -43.28 2.33
C PHE A 1124 -4.65 -43.35 2.13
N SER A 1125 -4.09 -42.55 1.21
CA SER A 1125 -2.63 -42.39 1.04
C SER A 1125 -2.19 -41.02 1.60
N ASP A 1126 -0.97 -40.95 2.13
CA ASP A 1126 -0.37 -39.72 2.69
C ASP A 1126 0.39 -38.88 1.63
N GLU A 1127 0.42 -39.32 0.37
CA GLU A 1127 1.25 -38.73 -0.69
C GLU A 1127 0.68 -37.43 -1.29
N GLY A 1128 0.66 -36.34 -0.53
CA GLY A 1128 0.58 -34.98 -1.11
C GLY A 1128 -0.68 -34.64 -1.91
N TRP A 1129 -1.75 -35.42 -1.80
CA TRP A 1129 -3.02 -35.26 -2.50
C TRP A 1129 -3.90 -34.11 -1.94
N VAL A 1130 -3.28 -32.94 -1.76
CA VAL A 1130 -3.91 -31.71 -1.31
C VAL A 1130 -3.58 -30.62 -2.32
N ASN A 1131 -4.60 -29.97 -2.87
CA ASN A 1131 -4.44 -28.83 -3.78
C ASN A 1131 -5.45 -27.73 -3.44
N TYR A 1132 -5.10 -26.46 -3.65
CA TYR A 1132 -5.90 -25.31 -3.21
C TYR A 1132 -5.66 -24.04 -4.06
N THR A 1133 -6.48 -23.01 -3.85
CA THR A 1133 -6.33 -21.71 -4.53
C THR A 1133 -5.66 -20.66 -3.66
N LEU A 1134 -4.76 -19.86 -4.24
CA LEU A 1134 -4.14 -18.68 -3.62
C LEU A 1134 -4.97 -17.39 -3.76
N TYR A 1135 -6.19 -17.50 -4.30
CA TYR A 1135 -7.10 -16.38 -4.49
C TYR A 1135 -8.54 -16.81 -4.21
N THR A 1136 -9.38 -15.82 -3.89
CA THR A 1136 -10.81 -16.00 -3.64
C THR A 1136 -11.55 -16.57 -4.85
N ILE A 1137 -12.38 -17.59 -4.62
CA ILE A 1137 -13.20 -18.21 -5.67
C ILE A 1137 -14.68 -17.91 -5.44
N THR A 1138 -15.30 -17.27 -6.44
CA THR A 1138 -16.75 -17.06 -6.45
C THR A 1138 -17.52 -18.38 -6.52
N SER A 1139 -18.69 -18.43 -5.88
CA SER A 1139 -19.56 -19.62 -5.85
C SER A 1139 -19.89 -20.20 -7.24
N ARG A 1140 -19.97 -19.35 -8.28
CA ARG A 1140 -20.25 -19.77 -9.66
C ARG A 1140 -19.09 -20.52 -10.33
N ARG A 1141 -17.84 -20.28 -9.92
CA ARG A 1141 -16.63 -20.90 -10.51
C ARG A 1141 -16.11 -22.11 -9.70
N ARG A 1142 -16.59 -22.29 -8.46
CA ARG A 1142 -16.09 -23.26 -7.48
C ARG A 1142 -16.01 -24.70 -7.98
N MET A 1143 -17.08 -25.27 -8.52
CA MET A 1143 -17.07 -26.68 -8.95
C MET A 1143 -16.16 -26.93 -10.15
N ARG A 1144 -16.09 -25.97 -11.09
CA ARG A 1144 -15.18 -26.06 -12.24
C ARG A 1144 -13.73 -26.02 -11.78
N LYS A 1145 -13.41 -25.11 -10.86
CA LYS A 1145 -12.06 -25.02 -10.30
C LYS A 1145 -11.72 -26.23 -9.42
N ALA A 1146 -12.67 -26.77 -8.66
CA ALA A 1146 -12.47 -28.00 -7.89
C ALA A 1146 -12.09 -29.17 -8.80
N GLN A 1147 -12.79 -29.36 -9.92
CA GLN A 1147 -12.44 -30.41 -10.88
C GLN A 1147 -11.03 -30.18 -11.46
N GLN A 1148 -10.70 -28.94 -11.85
CA GLN A 1148 -9.37 -28.60 -12.33
C GLN A 1148 -8.27 -28.95 -11.31
N LEU A 1149 -8.46 -28.59 -10.03
CA LEU A 1149 -7.49 -28.90 -8.97
C LEU A 1149 -7.33 -30.42 -8.76
N VAL A 1150 -8.42 -31.20 -8.89
CA VAL A 1150 -8.36 -32.68 -8.84
C VAL A 1150 -7.61 -33.24 -10.04
N ASP A 1151 -7.83 -32.70 -11.23
CA ASP A 1151 -7.15 -33.14 -12.46
C ASP A 1151 -5.64 -32.83 -12.36
N GLU A 1152 -5.26 -31.64 -11.87
CA GLU A 1152 -3.87 -31.26 -11.57
C GLU A 1152 -3.22 -32.23 -10.56
N MET A 1153 -3.97 -32.65 -9.52
CA MET A 1153 -3.49 -33.65 -8.56
C MET A 1153 -3.19 -35.02 -9.20
N GLN A 1154 -3.86 -35.40 -10.30
CA GLN A 1154 -3.62 -36.68 -10.98
C GLN A 1154 -2.38 -36.68 -11.89
N GLU A 1155 -1.91 -35.50 -12.29
CA GLU A 1155 -0.71 -35.35 -13.14
C GLU A 1155 0.60 -35.48 -12.35
N TRP A 1156 0.54 -35.38 -11.02
CA TRP A 1156 1.65 -35.57 -10.07
C TRP A 1156 1.84 -37.05 -9.73
#